data_AF-A0A7J3X7L7-F1
#
_entry.id   AF-A0A7J3X7L7-F1
#
_cell.length_a   1.000
_cell.length_b   1.000
_cell.length_c   1.000
_cell.angle_alpha   90.00
_cell.angle_beta   90.00
_cell.angle_gamma   90.00
#
_symmetry.space_group_name_H-M   'P 1'
#
loop_
_entity.id
_entity.type
_entity.pdbx_description
1 polymer ?
#
loop_
_entity_poly.entity_id
_entity_poly.type
_entity_poly.pdbx_seq_one_letter_code
_entity_poly.pdbx_strand_id
1 'polypeptide(L)'
;MIIIAVVAVALYFFYAGAPQAPTQPAQPAQPTTPPPQPAQPEQPQVPAAPAPTKPFHKQILYIIVNDEGTRINMYKTGVFDIATVTPARWVDVNNTPVGKFHLHLVRRPDKPRLTIQYIGLNPMKEPLNIPEVRQALAYAVPYDVILKQVFGGLYTRLYTIVPKGMPGYTEFGINKYEYDMAKAQQIINELKAKGFDPSKYVITIIFNEGNTARQQIATLLQQSWSQLGFKVTVESYSWPKYLELVDHFQYQVMLLGWIPDYLDPDNYLMPFVWGGGEFTELEYHYNVPAADVEKHLSSIGLVVETEKFIVVAGEKGSGAKYTGPTNKPIIVVSYVVDWDATNANWEDPVSMVTLGAGGLKDIPLSALCKIAQRIIEPEAREAVIQAAVIYFNKQATLLMMGQLVTGENYGSWVYGMYYPLTTFARYDLVWEDNDAPVVDTGVLDIRNNPETMAIGTIGWPDTFDPAKSYESFGWEIFWHIYGRLVTLWREETEPSPELAVAWAFSKDMTELYFVMRGNVVAYDPWNQKTYPITAVDALFSIWRAVRLNLPGGPQWMIDEFIDVNASSVLTESELDSIAKSQGLVTSFKGRSAEVRSLDELLKFFGYSGPTAGVVKFKLRFPYVPILQIFVTGVGSIIPMQYALGDQYQAALADSNNGRNPAAWAKYVGVGEEDATFKLLSTKPVSTGPYYVADYKEDSYILLKYNPYYWNATLWQELYGFKP
;
A
#
# COMPACT_ATOMS: atom_id res chain seq x y z
N MET A 1 18.53 -13.52 -9.72
CA MET A 1 17.88 -13.30 -11.03
C MET A 1 16.37 -13.40 -10.81
N ILE A 2 15.76 -12.30 -10.36
CA ILE A 2 14.36 -12.24 -9.93
C ILE A 2 13.62 -11.48 -11.03
N ILE A 3 12.84 -12.19 -11.85
CA ILE A 3 11.98 -11.59 -12.88
C ILE A 3 10.65 -11.29 -12.19
N ILE A 4 10.47 -10.04 -11.74
CA ILE A 4 9.24 -9.57 -11.09
C ILE A 4 8.26 -9.15 -12.19
N ALA A 5 7.22 -9.96 -12.41
CA ALA A 5 6.17 -9.67 -13.38
C ALA A 5 5.13 -8.72 -12.77
N VAL A 6 5.39 -7.41 -12.79
CA VAL A 6 4.37 -6.38 -12.57
C VAL A 6 3.49 -6.33 -13.83
N VAL A 7 2.51 -7.23 -13.95
CA VAL A 7 1.64 -7.30 -15.14
C VAL A 7 0.15 -7.08 -14.80
N ALA A 8 -0.33 -7.36 -13.58
CA ALA A 8 -1.78 -7.38 -13.34
C ALA A 8 -2.40 -6.07 -12.80
N VAL A 9 -1.63 -5.22 -12.11
CA VAL A 9 -2.15 -4.00 -11.46
C VAL A 9 -2.57 -2.91 -12.47
N ALA A 10 -2.18 -3.08 -13.74
CA ALA A 10 -2.47 -2.14 -14.82
C ALA A 10 -3.96 -2.07 -15.20
N LEU A 11 -4.81 -3.06 -14.97
CA LEU A 11 -6.13 -3.04 -15.60
C LEU A 11 -7.10 -1.94 -15.09
N TYR A 12 -6.89 -1.40 -13.90
CA TYR A 12 -7.79 -0.36 -13.34
C TYR A 12 -7.44 1.09 -13.79
N PHE A 13 -6.23 1.32 -14.30
CA PHE A 13 -5.70 2.69 -14.51
C PHE A 13 -5.63 3.13 -15.99
N PHE A 14 -6.03 2.27 -16.94
CA PHE A 14 -5.57 2.39 -18.33
C PHE A 14 -6.60 2.87 -19.36
N TYR A 15 -7.81 3.27 -18.96
CA TYR A 15 -8.79 3.82 -19.91
C TYR A 15 -9.24 5.23 -19.52
N ALA A 16 -8.41 6.22 -19.87
CA ALA A 16 -8.84 7.61 -19.99
C ALA A 16 -8.58 8.09 -21.42
N GLY A 17 -9.59 7.96 -22.28
CA GLY A 17 -9.66 8.73 -23.52
C GLY A 17 -10.09 10.16 -23.21
N ALA A 18 -9.39 11.16 -23.76
CA ALA A 18 -9.67 12.57 -23.50
C ALA A 18 -11.00 13.02 -24.15
N PRO A 19 -11.93 13.66 -23.41
CA PRO A 19 -13.14 14.26 -23.99
C PRO A 19 -12.93 15.71 -24.47
N GLN A 20 -13.68 16.12 -25.49
CA GLN A 20 -13.68 17.48 -26.04
C GLN A 20 -14.31 18.52 -25.10
N ALA A 21 -13.81 19.75 -25.14
CA ALA A 21 -14.13 20.84 -24.22
C ALA A 21 -15.57 21.39 -24.39
N PRO A 22 -16.33 21.62 -23.29
CA PRO A 22 -17.55 22.41 -23.32
C PRO A 22 -17.32 23.90 -23.01
N THR A 23 -18.20 24.72 -23.59
CA THR A 23 -18.28 26.19 -23.53
C THR A 23 -18.69 26.76 -22.16
N GLN A 24 -18.28 28.01 -21.91
CA GLN A 24 -18.34 28.78 -20.64
C GLN A 24 -19.71 28.81 -19.91
N PRO A 25 -19.72 28.87 -18.55
CA PRO A 25 -20.92 29.19 -17.76
C PRO A 25 -21.07 30.69 -17.44
N ALA A 26 -22.32 31.13 -17.32
CA ALA A 26 -22.74 32.50 -16.99
C ALA A 26 -22.61 32.85 -15.48
N GLN A 27 -22.52 34.15 -15.19
CA GLN A 27 -22.25 34.75 -13.87
C GLN A 27 -23.38 34.57 -12.82
N PRO A 28 -23.04 34.54 -11.51
CA PRO A 28 -24.01 34.42 -10.42
C PRO A 28 -24.63 35.77 -9.99
N ALA A 29 -25.91 35.74 -9.62
CA ALA A 29 -26.63 36.86 -9.01
C ALA A 29 -26.50 36.87 -7.46
N GLN A 30 -26.58 38.07 -6.89
CA GLN A 30 -26.37 38.38 -5.46
C GLN A 30 -27.49 37.88 -4.52
N PRO A 31 -27.19 37.66 -3.22
CA PRO A 31 -28.17 37.19 -2.23
C PRO A 31 -28.97 38.34 -1.57
N THR A 32 -30.28 38.14 -1.39
CA THR A 32 -31.13 38.96 -0.53
C THR A 32 -31.61 38.15 0.68
N THR A 33 -31.54 38.76 1.86
CA THR A 33 -31.97 38.21 3.16
C THR A 33 -33.51 38.14 3.29
N PRO A 34 -34.07 37.10 3.94
CA PRO A 34 -35.51 37.03 4.22
C PRO A 34 -35.88 37.60 5.61
N PRO A 35 -37.11 38.13 5.79
CA PRO A 35 -37.60 38.66 7.08
C PRO A 35 -38.18 37.56 7.99
N PRO A 36 -38.38 37.83 9.30
CA PRO A 36 -38.72 36.80 10.28
C PRO A 36 -40.21 36.41 10.26
N GLN A 37 -40.48 35.11 10.48
CA GLN A 37 -41.82 34.51 10.52
C GLN A 37 -42.40 34.47 11.95
N PRO A 38 -43.71 34.70 12.16
CA PRO A 38 -44.37 34.55 13.45
C PRO A 38 -44.79 33.10 13.75
N ALA A 39 -44.89 32.78 15.05
CA ALA A 39 -45.09 31.44 15.62
C ALA A 39 -46.40 30.74 15.21
N GLN A 40 -46.30 29.42 14.94
CA GLN A 40 -47.44 28.52 14.71
C GLN A 40 -47.81 27.71 15.97
N PRO A 41 -49.09 27.37 16.19
CA PRO A 41 -49.56 26.61 17.35
C PRO A 41 -49.32 25.09 17.22
N GLU A 42 -49.08 24.45 18.37
CA GLU A 42 -48.70 23.04 18.54
C GLU A 42 -49.69 22.04 17.92
N GLN A 43 -49.16 21.08 17.15
CA GLN A 43 -49.87 19.88 16.71
C GLN A 43 -49.61 18.70 17.66
N PRO A 44 -50.60 17.79 17.85
CA PRO A 44 -50.49 16.67 18.77
C PRO A 44 -49.37 15.69 18.40
N GLN A 45 -48.58 15.30 19.41
CA GLN A 45 -47.46 14.36 19.26
C GLN A 45 -47.94 12.99 18.76
N VAL A 46 -47.55 12.66 17.53
CA VAL A 46 -47.51 11.29 17.02
C VAL A 46 -46.36 10.57 17.75
N PRO A 47 -46.54 9.33 18.26
CA PRO A 47 -45.43 8.57 18.84
C PRO A 47 -44.32 8.46 17.80
N ALA A 48 -43.08 8.79 18.18
CA ALA A 48 -41.93 8.64 17.32
C ALA A 48 -41.84 7.18 16.85
N ALA A 49 -41.82 6.96 15.53
CA ALA A 49 -41.46 5.66 14.98
C ALA A 49 -40.10 5.25 15.57
N PRO A 50 -39.90 3.98 15.97
CA PRO A 50 -38.59 3.53 16.41
C PRO A 50 -37.57 3.84 15.31
N ALA A 51 -36.39 4.35 15.70
CA ALA A 51 -35.33 4.66 14.75
C ALA A 51 -35.06 3.45 13.85
N PRO A 52 -34.90 3.61 12.53
CA PRO A 52 -34.55 2.50 11.66
C PRO A 52 -33.25 1.85 12.15
N THR A 53 -33.32 0.56 12.45
CA THR A 53 -32.12 -0.27 12.65
C THR A 53 -31.36 -0.31 11.32
N LYS A 54 -30.05 -0.05 11.37
CA LYS A 54 -29.18 -0.18 10.20
C LYS A 54 -29.22 -1.64 9.73
N PRO A 55 -29.65 -1.95 8.50
CA PRO A 55 -29.66 -3.32 8.02
C PRO A 55 -28.22 -3.83 7.84
N PHE A 56 -28.03 -5.12 8.14
CA PHE A 56 -26.76 -5.81 7.93
C PHE A 56 -26.81 -6.57 6.60
N HIS A 57 -25.79 -6.40 5.76
CA HIS A 57 -25.66 -7.18 4.53
C HIS A 57 -25.38 -8.65 4.85
N LYS A 58 -26.41 -9.49 4.72
CA LYS A 58 -26.30 -10.95 4.90
C LYS A 58 -25.55 -11.61 3.75
N GLN A 59 -25.52 -10.97 2.60
CA GLN A 59 -24.80 -11.47 1.43
C GLN A 59 -24.29 -10.33 0.54
N ILE A 60 -23.26 -10.64 -0.23
CA ILE A 60 -22.65 -9.76 -1.23
C ILE A 60 -22.61 -10.54 -2.54
N LEU A 61 -23.12 -9.96 -3.62
CA LEU A 61 -23.15 -10.59 -4.93
C LEU A 61 -22.30 -9.79 -5.91
N TYR A 62 -21.15 -10.33 -6.31
CA TYR A 62 -20.37 -9.82 -7.41
C TYR A 62 -20.92 -10.38 -8.72
N ILE A 63 -21.18 -9.52 -9.70
CA ILE A 63 -21.65 -9.89 -11.04
C ILE A 63 -20.64 -9.39 -12.06
N ILE A 64 -20.10 -10.30 -12.86
CA ILE A 64 -19.08 -9.99 -13.87
C ILE A 64 -19.79 -9.55 -15.15
N VAL A 65 -19.63 -8.27 -15.50
CA VAL A 65 -20.18 -7.69 -16.72
C VAL A 65 -19.05 -6.96 -17.46
N ASN A 66 -18.32 -7.67 -18.31
CA ASN A 66 -17.13 -7.14 -18.97
C ASN A 66 -17.41 -5.94 -19.89
N ASP A 67 -18.56 -5.93 -20.59
CA ASP A 67 -18.99 -4.79 -21.39
C ASP A 67 -19.42 -3.61 -20.52
N GLU A 68 -18.68 -2.52 -20.56
CA GLU A 68 -18.94 -1.33 -19.73
C GLU A 68 -20.27 -0.65 -20.07
N GLY A 69 -20.69 -0.64 -21.34
CA GLY A 69 -21.99 -0.10 -21.75
C GLY A 69 -23.14 -0.78 -21.02
N THR A 70 -23.16 -2.11 -21.09
CA THR A 70 -24.14 -2.97 -20.42
C THR A 70 -24.10 -2.78 -18.91
N ARG A 71 -22.90 -2.81 -18.31
CA ARG A 71 -22.73 -2.65 -16.86
C ARG A 71 -23.25 -1.29 -16.36
N ILE A 72 -22.97 -0.21 -17.09
CA ILE A 72 -23.51 1.13 -16.76
C ILE A 72 -25.03 1.16 -16.89
N ASN A 73 -25.61 0.56 -17.92
CA ASN A 73 -27.06 0.52 -18.08
C ASN A 73 -27.73 -0.24 -16.93
N MET A 74 -27.17 -1.39 -16.53
CA MET A 74 -27.64 -2.12 -15.34
C MET A 74 -27.52 -1.27 -14.08
N TYR A 75 -26.37 -0.61 -13.89
CA TYR A 75 -26.15 0.24 -12.72
C TYR A 75 -27.18 1.38 -12.61
N LYS A 76 -27.49 2.05 -13.72
CA LYS A 76 -28.51 3.12 -13.80
C LYS A 76 -29.91 2.67 -13.44
N THR A 77 -30.19 1.37 -13.49
CA THR A 77 -31.49 0.80 -13.09
C THR A 77 -31.56 0.39 -11.63
N GLY A 78 -30.46 0.50 -10.88
CA GLY A 78 -30.37 0.07 -9.48
C GLY A 78 -30.05 -1.42 -9.28
N VAL A 79 -29.67 -2.13 -10.35
CA VAL A 79 -29.24 -3.54 -10.25
C VAL A 79 -28.01 -3.70 -9.37
N PHE A 80 -27.14 -2.68 -9.32
CA PHE A 80 -25.96 -2.65 -8.48
C PHE A 80 -25.98 -1.46 -7.53
N ASP A 81 -25.43 -1.64 -6.34
CA ASP A 81 -25.12 -0.57 -5.39
C ASP A 81 -23.81 0.11 -5.75
N ILE A 82 -22.85 -0.69 -6.23
CA ILE A 82 -21.51 -0.30 -6.65
C ILE A 82 -21.24 -0.88 -8.03
N ALA A 83 -20.64 -0.09 -8.93
CA ALA A 83 -20.20 -0.62 -10.21
C ALA A 83 -18.84 -0.04 -10.63
N THR A 84 -18.00 -0.89 -11.22
CA THR A 84 -16.75 -0.46 -11.86
C THR A 84 -17.09 0.41 -13.07
N VAL A 85 -16.74 1.70 -13.05
CA VAL A 85 -16.95 2.63 -14.16
C VAL A 85 -15.65 3.35 -14.46
N THR A 86 -15.24 3.36 -15.73
CA THR A 86 -14.03 4.07 -16.15
C THR A 86 -14.19 5.56 -15.91
N PRO A 87 -13.12 6.28 -15.53
CA PRO A 87 -13.26 7.68 -15.18
C PRO A 87 -13.81 8.59 -16.28
N ALA A 88 -13.55 8.24 -17.55
CA ALA A 88 -14.11 8.94 -18.71
C ALA A 88 -15.64 8.89 -18.78
N ARG A 89 -16.25 7.85 -18.20
CA ARG A 89 -17.70 7.61 -18.20
C ARG A 89 -18.38 7.91 -16.87
N TRP A 90 -17.66 8.41 -15.86
CA TRP A 90 -18.29 8.82 -14.60
C TRP A 90 -19.39 9.87 -14.77
N VAL A 91 -19.25 10.76 -15.77
CA VAL A 91 -20.29 11.74 -16.12
C VAL A 91 -21.59 11.11 -16.60
N ASP A 92 -21.53 9.88 -17.13
CA ASP A 92 -22.70 9.16 -17.60
C ASP A 92 -23.57 8.68 -16.43
N VAL A 93 -22.97 8.41 -15.26
CA VAL A 93 -23.65 7.81 -14.11
C VAL A 93 -23.93 8.81 -12.99
N ASN A 94 -23.08 9.82 -12.80
CA ASN A 94 -23.20 10.75 -11.68
C ASN A 94 -24.54 11.50 -11.69
N ASN A 95 -25.20 11.56 -10.53
CA ASN A 95 -26.54 12.10 -10.32
C ASN A 95 -27.67 11.40 -11.11
N THR A 96 -27.45 10.18 -11.62
CA THR A 96 -28.53 9.42 -12.29
C THR A 96 -29.58 9.00 -11.27
N PRO A 97 -30.87 9.36 -11.43
CA PRO A 97 -31.92 8.96 -10.49
C PRO A 97 -32.18 7.46 -10.49
N VAL A 98 -32.38 6.89 -9.30
CA VAL A 98 -32.85 5.51 -9.08
C VAL A 98 -33.96 5.57 -8.03
N GLY A 99 -35.21 5.61 -8.50
CA GLY A 99 -36.35 5.90 -7.63
C GLY A 99 -36.23 7.29 -6.99
N LYS A 100 -36.32 7.37 -5.65
CA LYS A 100 -36.09 8.60 -4.88
C LYS A 100 -34.61 8.91 -4.61
N PHE A 101 -33.73 7.99 -4.97
CA PHE A 101 -32.28 8.11 -4.77
C PHE A 101 -31.58 8.50 -6.08
N HIS A 102 -30.26 8.59 -6.03
CA HIS A 102 -29.43 8.77 -7.20
C HIS A 102 -28.11 8.04 -7.05
N LEU A 103 -27.46 7.73 -8.17
CA LEU A 103 -26.06 7.33 -8.18
C LEU A 103 -25.20 8.56 -7.99
N HIS A 104 -24.19 8.51 -7.14
CA HIS A 104 -23.29 9.64 -6.94
C HIS A 104 -21.83 9.21 -7.05
N LEU A 105 -21.06 10.03 -7.75
CA LEU A 105 -19.60 9.93 -7.81
C LEU A 105 -19.02 10.72 -6.64
N VAL A 106 -18.36 10.04 -5.71
CA VAL A 106 -17.62 10.68 -4.64
C VAL A 106 -16.15 10.73 -5.00
N ARG A 107 -15.63 11.96 -5.14
CA ARG A 107 -14.20 12.21 -5.31
C ARG A 107 -13.59 12.71 -4.00
N ARG A 108 -12.40 12.20 -3.64
CA ARG A 108 -11.70 12.55 -2.38
C ARG A 108 -10.32 13.16 -2.63
N PRO A 109 -10.24 14.41 -3.15
CA PRO A 109 -8.96 15.07 -3.38
C PRO A 109 -8.19 15.34 -2.08
N ASP A 110 -8.88 15.32 -0.93
CA ASP A 110 -8.28 15.39 0.41
C ASP A 110 -7.57 14.10 0.83
N LYS A 111 -7.91 12.95 0.21
CA LYS A 111 -7.35 11.62 0.49
C LYS A 111 -6.95 10.92 -0.82
N PRO A 112 -5.93 11.43 -1.53
CA PRO A 112 -5.44 10.76 -2.72
C PRO A 112 -4.91 9.36 -2.38
N ARG A 113 -5.00 8.41 -3.33
CA ARG A 113 -4.38 7.10 -3.17
C ARG A 113 -2.88 7.27 -2.97
N LEU A 114 -2.29 6.33 -2.24
CA LEU A 114 -0.84 6.25 -2.05
C LEU A 114 -0.18 5.68 -3.30
N THR A 115 -0.49 6.23 -4.47
CA THR A 115 0.10 5.88 -5.77
C THR A 115 0.73 7.13 -6.36
N ILE A 116 1.80 6.97 -7.12
CA ILE A 116 2.53 8.11 -7.69
C ILE A 116 2.67 7.97 -9.21
N GLN A 117 2.70 9.12 -9.88
CA GLN A 117 3.14 9.25 -11.28
C GLN A 117 4.37 10.14 -11.31
N TYR A 118 5.41 9.73 -12.04
CA TYR A 118 6.68 10.45 -12.05
C TYR A 118 7.44 10.29 -13.37
N ILE A 119 8.42 11.17 -13.55
CA ILE A 119 9.40 11.14 -14.64
C ILE A 119 10.75 10.81 -14.01
N GLY A 120 11.38 9.72 -14.45
CA GLY A 120 12.72 9.36 -14.01
C GLY A 120 13.79 9.98 -14.89
N LEU A 121 14.77 10.64 -14.28
CA LEU A 121 15.96 11.21 -14.92
C LEU A 121 17.19 10.44 -14.43
N ASN A 122 17.96 9.85 -15.35
CA ASN A 122 19.13 9.05 -15.00
C ASN A 122 20.40 9.91 -14.82
N PRO A 123 20.86 10.22 -13.58
CA PRO A 123 22.10 10.95 -13.32
C PRO A 123 23.38 10.26 -13.81
N MET A 124 23.33 9.00 -14.27
CA MET A 124 24.50 8.34 -14.88
C MET A 124 24.69 8.66 -16.36
N LYS A 125 23.77 9.39 -16.99
CA LYS A 125 23.82 9.73 -18.43
C LYS A 125 23.95 11.23 -18.63
N GLU A 126 24.84 11.66 -19.52
CA GLU A 126 24.87 13.06 -19.94
C GLU A 126 23.59 13.43 -20.72
N PRO A 127 23.11 14.69 -20.62
CA PRO A 127 23.56 15.76 -19.71
C PRO A 127 22.88 15.69 -18.32
N LEU A 128 22.14 14.62 -18.03
CA LEU A 128 21.35 14.45 -16.80
C LEU A 128 22.22 14.19 -15.56
N ASN A 129 23.52 13.91 -15.72
CA ASN A 129 24.50 13.91 -14.63
C ASN A 129 24.68 15.28 -13.98
N ILE A 130 24.39 16.38 -14.68
CA ILE A 130 24.47 17.75 -14.17
C ILE A 130 23.19 18.08 -13.37
N PRO A 131 23.27 18.34 -12.04
CA PRO A 131 22.09 18.62 -11.22
C PRO A 131 21.26 19.81 -11.73
N GLU A 132 21.91 20.88 -12.18
CA GLU A 132 21.26 22.08 -12.69
C GLU A 132 20.47 21.80 -13.98
N VAL A 133 20.93 20.87 -14.83
CA VAL A 133 20.15 20.43 -16.01
C VAL A 133 18.87 19.74 -15.56
N ARG A 134 18.95 18.82 -14.59
CA ARG A 134 17.75 18.14 -14.05
C ARG A 134 16.76 19.14 -13.43
N GLN A 135 17.27 20.13 -12.69
CA GLN A 135 16.45 21.20 -12.11
C GLN A 135 15.78 22.08 -13.18
N ALA A 136 16.51 22.44 -14.24
CA ALA A 136 15.93 23.20 -15.37
C ALA A 136 14.83 22.39 -16.08
N LEU A 137 15.06 21.10 -16.34
CA LEU A 137 14.05 20.21 -16.92
C LEU A 137 12.82 20.07 -16.01
N ALA A 138 13.00 20.02 -14.69
CA ALA A 138 11.93 19.98 -13.70
C ALA A 138 11.02 21.21 -13.78
N TYR A 139 11.59 22.43 -13.77
CA TYR A 139 10.81 23.66 -13.95
C TYR A 139 10.17 23.77 -15.34
N ALA A 140 10.69 23.08 -16.34
CA ALA A 140 10.11 23.04 -17.67
C ALA A 140 9.05 21.94 -17.86
N VAL A 141 8.67 21.15 -16.84
CA VAL A 141 7.57 20.18 -16.99
C VAL A 141 6.22 20.88 -16.90
N PRO A 142 5.32 20.74 -17.90
CA PRO A 142 4.00 21.37 -17.87
C PRO A 142 3.03 20.55 -16.99
N TYR A 143 3.29 20.50 -15.68
CA TYR A 143 2.59 19.63 -14.72
C TYR A 143 1.07 19.75 -14.79
N ASP A 144 0.51 20.96 -14.69
CA ASP A 144 -0.94 21.16 -14.68
C ASP A 144 -1.61 20.78 -16.01
N VAL A 145 -0.90 20.98 -17.13
CA VAL A 145 -1.37 20.56 -18.45
C VAL A 145 -1.45 19.04 -18.50
N ILE A 146 -0.42 18.35 -18.02
CA ILE A 146 -0.42 16.88 -17.93
C ILE A 146 -1.57 16.40 -17.03
N LEU A 147 -1.68 16.91 -15.81
CA LEU A 147 -2.72 16.47 -14.86
C LEU A 147 -4.14 16.72 -15.38
N LYS A 148 -4.36 17.84 -16.08
CA LYS A 148 -5.68 18.20 -16.62
C LYS A 148 -6.02 17.46 -17.92
N GLN A 149 -5.11 17.45 -18.89
CA GLN A 149 -5.41 16.96 -20.24
C GLN A 149 -5.19 15.45 -20.38
N VAL A 150 -4.13 14.92 -19.76
CA VAL A 150 -3.79 13.49 -19.86
C VAL A 150 -4.57 12.69 -18.83
N PHE A 151 -4.62 13.16 -17.58
CA PHE A 151 -5.28 12.46 -16.48
C PHE A 151 -6.70 12.93 -16.17
N GLY A 152 -7.28 13.84 -16.98
CA GLY A 152 -8.67 14.28 -16.82
C GLY A 152 -8.98 14.99 -15.50
N GLY A 153 -7.97 15.56 -14.82
CA GLY A 153 -8.13 16.22 -13.52
C GLY A 153 -8.33 15.24 -12.35
N LEU A 154 -7.94 13.97 -12.52
CA LEU A 154 -8.06 12.92 -11.50
C LEU A 154 -6.83 12.78 -10.62
N TYR A 155 -5.88 13.69 -10.74
CA TYR A 155 -4.64 13.66 -9.97
C TYR A 155 -4.45 14.98 -9.26
N THR A 156 -3.92 14.91 -8.05
CA THR A 156 -3.44 16.08 -7.30
C THR A 156 -1.92 16.13 -7.37
N ARG A 157 -1.34 17.34 -7.32
CA ARG A 157 0.12 17.52 -7.34
C ARG A 157 0.75 16.82 -6.12
N LEU A 158 1.92 16.22 -6.36
CA LEU A 158 2.79 15.64 -5.36
C LEU A 158 4.21 16.14 -5.60
N TYR A 159 4.94 16.44 -4.53
CA TYR A 159 6.30 17.00 -4.57
C TYR A 159 7.37 16.08 -3.99
N THR A 160 6.96 14.97 -3.38
CA THR A 160 7.82 14.03 -2.65
C THR A 160 7.67 12.61 -3.16
N ILE A 161 8.70 11.79 -2.98
CA ILE A 161 8.65 10.37 -3.35
C ILE A 161 7.72 9.57 -2.44
N VAL A 162 7.68 9.90 -1.15
CA VAL A 162 6.67 9.37 -0.21
C VAL A 162 5.35 10.11 -0.45
N PRO A 163 4.24 9.41 -0.76
CA PRO A 163 2.95 10.02 -1.05
C PRO A 163 2.29 10.65 0.17
N LYS A 164 1.46 11.67 -0.04
CA LYS A 164 0.62 12.28 1.00
C LYS A 164 -0.33 11.23 1.58
N GLY A 165 -0.34 11.11 2.90
CA GLY A 165 -1.14 10.14 3.65
C GLY A 165 -0.33 8.99 4.24
N MET A 166 0.98 8.92 3.98
CA MET A 166 1.90 7.92 4.55
C MET A 166 2.84 8.56 5.59
N PRO A 167 3.30 7.83 6.63
CA PRO A 167 4.32 8.33 7.55
C PRO A 167 5.56 8.85 6.81
N GLY A 168 6.13 9.95 7.27
CA GLY A 168 7.32 10.53 6.63
C GLY A 168 7.06 11.38 5.38
N TYR A 169 5.80 11.48 4.92
CA TYR A 169 5.42 12.58 4.03
C TYR A 169 5.67 13.92 4.71
N THR A 170 6.25 14.87 3.98
CA THR A 170 6.46 16.24 4.46
C THR A 170 6.51 17.19 3.27
N GLU A 171 6.10 18.44 3.48
CA GLU A 171 6.40 19.53 2.53
C GLU A 171 7.49 20.47 3.06
N PHE A 172 7.96 20.27 4.30
CA PHE A 172 9.02 21.04 4.90
C PHE A 172 10.34 20.81 4.16
N GLY A 173 11.02 21.88 3.77
CA GLY A 173 12.32 21.79 3.09
C GLY A 173 12.27 21.18 1.68
N ILE A 174 11.09 20.90 1.14
CA ILE A 174 10.87 20.36 -0.21
C ILE A 174 10.94 21.49 -1.25
N ASN A 175 11.71 21.26 -2.31
CA ASN A 175 11.66 22.09 -3.51
C ASN A 175 10.41 21.73 -4.32
N LYS A 176 9.45 22.66 -4.36
CA LYS A 176 8.23 22.54 -5.16
C LYS A 176 8.51 22.95 -6.61
N TYR A 177 8.83 21.97 -7.46
CA TYR A 177 8.95 22.20 -8.89
C TYR A 177 7.56 22.39 -9.51
N GLU A 178 7.25 23.63 -9.87
CA GLU A 178 6.08 24.02 -10.65
C GLU A 178 6.55 24.48 -12.04
N TYR A 179 5.63 24.54 -13.01
CA TYR A 179 6.01 24.97 -14.36
C TYR A 179 6.44 26.45 -14.37
N ASP A 180 7.73 26.68 -14.61
CA ASP A 180 8.35 27.99 -14.71
C ASP A 180 9.45 27.96 -15.79
N MET A 181 9.05 28.19 -17.04
CA MET A 181 9.97 28.23 -18.18
C MET A 181 11.01 29.35 -18.05
N ALA A 182 10.69 30.46 -17.38
CA ALA A 182 11.63 31.57 -17.20
C ALA A 182 12.78 31.16 -16.29
N LYS A 183 12.47 30.50 -15.16
CA LYS A 183 13.47 29.94 -14.25
C LYS A 183 14.28 28.82 -14.89
N ALA A 184 13.64 27.94 -15.66
CA ALA A 184 14.34 26.90 -16.42
C ALA A 184 15.34 27.53 -17.41
N GLN A 185 14.94 28.56 -18.15
CA GLN A 185 15.81 29.26 -19.09
C GLN A 185 16.94 30.02 -18.39
N GLN A 186 16.68 30.59 -17.20
CA GLN A 186 17.71 31.23 -16.39
C GLN A 186 18.82 30.23 -16.02
N ILE A 187 18.46 29.06 -15.48
CA ILE A 187 19.43 28.02 -15.09
C ILE A 187 20.27 27.58 -16.31
N ILE A 188 19.62 27.36 -17.46
CA ILE A 188 20.33 27.01 -18.70
C ILE A 188 21.25 28.14 -19.18
N ASN A 189 20.87 29.40 -19.03
CA ASN A 189 21.71 30.55 -19.40
C ASN A 189 22.94 30.68 -18.47
N GLU A 190 22.78 30.42 -17.17
CA GLU A 190 23.89 30.36 -16.22
C GLU A 190 24.88 29.23 -16.57
N LEU A 191 24.36 28.07 -17.00
CA LEU A 191 25.20 26.99 -17.52
C LEU A 191 25.89 27.37 -18.85
N LYS A 192 25.19 28.05 -19.77
CA LYS A 192 25.78 28.55 -21.01
C LYS A 192 26.93 29.52 -20.76
N ALA A 193 26.80 30.39 -19.76
CA ALA A 193 27.88 31.29 -19.34
C ALA A 193 29.12 30.52 -18.83
N LYS A 194 28.96 29.28 -18.36
CA LYS A 194 30.03 28.35 -17.97
C LYS A 194 30.49 27.43 -19.12
N GLY A 195 30.02 27.66 -20.35
CA GLY A 195 30.42 26.91 -21.56
C GLY A 195 29.55 25.70 -21.90
N PHE A 196 28.44 25.46 -21.20
CA PHE A 196 27.50 24.41 -21.54
C PHE A 196 26.67 24.78 -22.79
N ASP A 197 26.53 23.87 -23.74
CA ASP A 197 25.72 24.08 -24.94
C ASP A 197 24.64 22.99 -25.05
N PRO A 198 23.36 23.30 -24.74
CA PRO A 198 22.29 22.30 -24.76
C PRO A 198 22.05 21.70 -26.15
N SER A 199 22.41 22.41 -27.23
CA SER A 199 22.19 21.94 -28.61
C SER A 199 23.07 20.74 -29.00
N LYS A 200 24.14 20.48 -28.25
CA LYS A 200 25.02 19.32 -28.43
C LYS A 200 24.45 18.03 -27.86
N TYR A 201 23.39 18.11 -27.06
CA TYR A 201 22.84 16.97 -26.35
C TYR A 201 21.50 16.54 -26.95
N VAL A 202 21.32 15.21 -27.00
CA VAL A 202 20.04 14.56 -27.29
C VAL A 202 19.51 13.98 -25.99
N ILE A 203 18.25 14.29 -25.66
CA ILE A 203 17.51 13.68 -24.56
C ILE A 203 16.49 12.73 -25.15
N THR A 204 16.60 11.44 -24.84
CA THR A 204 15.64 10.41 -25.24
C THR A 204 14.68 10.09 -24.09
N ILE A 205 13.38 10.23 -24.35
CA ILE A 205 12.29 9.84 -23.46
C ILE A 205 11.76 8.49 -23.91
N ILE A 206 11.79 7.51 -23.01
CA ILE A 206 11.25 6.17 -23.25
C ILE A 206 9.94 5.94 -22.48
N PHE A 207 9.03 5.17 -23.08
CA PHE A 207 7.82 4.67 -22.43
C PHE A 207 7.42 3.30 -23.02
N ASN A 208 6.45 2.62 -22.43
CA ASN A 208 5.97 1.34 -22.95
C ASN A 208 4.87 1.51 -24.00
N GLU A 209 4.89 0.66 -25.02
CA GLU A 209 3.88 0.58 -26.08
C GLU A 209 2.47 0.34 -25.51
N GLY A 210 1.46 0.85 -26.22
CA GLY A 210 0.06 0.76 -25.83
C GLY A 210 -0.37 1.72 -24.72
N ASN A 211 0.55 2.50 -24.13
CA ASN A 211 0.21 3.50 -23.10
C ASN A 211 0.04 4.91 -23.69
N THR A 212 -1.20 5.26 -24.04
CA THR A 212 -1.54 6.57 -24.62
C THR A 212 -1.24 7.74 -23.68
N ALA A 213 -1.42 7.56 -22.37
CA ALA A 213 -1.12 8.62 -21.39
C ALA A 213 0.37 8.97 -21.37
N ARG A 214 1.25 7.97 -21.33
CA ARG A 214 2.72 8.17 -21.38
C ARG A 214 3.15 8.76 -22.72
N GLN A 215 2.54 8.36 -23.83
CA GLN A 215 2.81 8.95 -25.15
C GLN A 215 2.49 10.46 -25.17
N GLN A 216 1.34 10.86 -24.62
CA GLN A 216 0.94 12.27 -24.53
C GLN A 216 1.88 13.06 -23.63
N ILE A 217 2.26 12.50 -22.47
CA ILE A 217 3.25 13.10 -21.56
C ILE A 217 4.58 13.29 -22.27
N ALA A 218 5.11 12.26 -22.93
CA ALA A 218 6.38 12.34 -23.66
C ALA A 218 6.36 13.44 -24.74
N THR A 219 5.24 13.60 -25.43
CA THR A 219 5.05 14.65 -26.44
C THR A 219 5.08 16.06 -25.82
N LEU A 220 4.39 16.25 -24.68
CA LEU A 220 4.39 17.53 -23.96
C LEU A 220 5.79 17.87 -23.42
N LEU A 221 6.51 16.88 -22.89
CA LEU A 221 7.89 17.03 -22.43
C LEU A 221 8.83 17.37 -23.59
N GLN A 222 8.71 16.68 -24.74
CA GLN A 222 9.48 16.96 -25.94
C GLN A 222 9.31 18.41 -26.39
N GLN A 223 8.08 18.90 -26.45
CA GLN A 223 7.78 20.29 -26.84
C GLN A 223 8.34 21.31 -25.85
N SER A 224 8.22 21.02 -24.55
CA SER A 224 8.66 21.96 -23.51
C SER A 224 10.18 22.01 -23.40
N TRP A 225 10.85 20.87 -23.27
CA TRP A 225 12.30 20.80 -23.09
C TRP A 225 13.08 21.21 -24.34
N SER A 226 12.51 21.10 -25.54
CA SER A 226 13.14 21.62 -26.76
C SER A 226 13.31 23.15 -26.73
N GLN A 227 12.46 23.88 -25.98
CA GLN A 227 12.56 25.34 -25.84
C GLN A 227 13.81 25.78 -25.06
N LEU A 228 14.38 24.88 -24.25
CA LEU A 228 15.65 25.12 -23.55
C LEU A 228 16.88 24.97 -24.46
N GLY A 229 16.68 24.52 -25.71
CA GLY A 229 17.72 24.32 -26.72
C GLY A 229 18.23 22.89 -26.84
N PHE A 230 17.64 21.92 -26.14
CA PHE A 230 17.95 20.49 -26.30
C PHE A 230 17.28 19.91 -27.55
N LYS A 231 17.91 18.90 -28.17
CA LYS A 231 17.19 18.01 -29.09
C LYS A 231 16.50 16.91 -28.27
N VAL A 232 15.18 16.80 -28.35
CA VAL A 232 14.43 15.79 -27.58
C VAL A 232 13.77 14.76 -28.50
N THR A 233 13.96 13.48 -28.20
CA THR A 233 13.40 12.35 -28.96
C THR A 233 12.54 11.47 -28.06
N VAL A 234 11.59 10.75 -28.66
CA VAL A 234 10.64 9.91 -27.94
C VAL A 234 10.65 8.52 -28.57
N GLU A 235 10.78 7.48 -27.74
CA GLU A 235 10.83 6.08 -28.16
C GLU A 235 9.85 5.25 -27.31
N SER A 236 9.30 4.20 -27.91
CA SER A 236 8.43 3.25 -27.22
C SER A 236 8.97 1.83 -27.35
N TYR A 237 8.78 1.02 -26.32
CA TYR A 237 9.22 -0.38 -26.27
C TYR A 237 8.09 -1.29 -25.76
N SER A 238 8.11 -2.57 -26.13
CA SER A 238 7.26 -3.58 -25.49
C SER A 238 7.52 -3.63 -23.98
N TRP A 239 6.52 -4.00 -23.16
CA TRP A 239 6.66 -3.96 -21.69
C TRP A 239 7.89 -4.74 -21.16
N PRO A 240 8.16 -5.99 -21.61
CA PRO A 240 9.36 -6.71 -21.15
C PRO A 240 10.66 -5.99 -21.52
N LYS A 241 10.75 -5.43 -22.74
CA LYS A 241 11.95 -4.69 -23.16
C LYS A 241 12.10 -3.37 -22.41
N TYR A 242 10.98 -2.68 -22.16
CA TYR A 242 10.96 -1.46 -21.37
C TYR A 242 11.49 -1.72 -19.96
N LEU A 243 11.00 -2.77 -19.28
CA LEU A 243 11.49 -3.16 -17.96
C LEU A 243 12.98 -3.51 -18.00
N GLU A 244 13.45 -4.34 -18.94
CA GLU A 244 14.88 -4.66 -19.09
C GLU A 244 15.77 -3.41 -19.16
N LEU A 245 15.36 -2.41 -19.96
CA LEU A 245 16.09 -1.14 -20.08
C LEU A 245 16.08 -0.33 -18.77
N VAL A 246 14.95 -0.29 -18.08
CA VAL A 246 14.82 0.45 -16.82
C VAL A 246 15.61 -0.23 -15.70
N ASP A 247 15.50 -1.55 -15.57
CA ASP A 247 16.11 -2.34 -14.50
C ASP A 247 17.63 -2.22 -14.47
N HIS A 248 18.24 -2.01 -15.64
CA HIS A 248 19.68 -1.92 -15.85
C HIS A 248 20.13 -0.48 -16.16
N PHE A 249 19.28 0.51 -15.87
CA PHE A 249 19.55 1.94 -16.07
C PHE A 249 20.02 2.31 -17.49
N GLN A 250 19.51 1.60 -18.50
CA GLN A 250 19.77 1.83 -19.93
C GLN A 250 18.79 2.83 -20.55
N TYR A 251 18.48 3.91 -19.83
CA TYR A 251 17.60 5.00 -20.26
C TYR A 251 18.19 6.36 -19.88
N GLN A 252 17.78 7.43 -20.57
CA GLN A 252 17.99 8.80 -20.10
C GLN A 252 16.79 9.28 -19.30
N VAL A 253 15.60 9.24 -19.92
CA VAL A 253 14.34 9.64 -19.30
C VAL A 253 13.31 8.54 -19.43
N MET A 254 12.66 8.19 -18.33
CA MET A 254 11.59 7.17 -18.28
C MET A 254 10.28 7.75 -17.75
N LEU A 255 9.15 7.19 -18.17
CA LEU A 255 7.81 7.54 -17.68
C LEU A 255 7.16 6.34 -17.01
N LEU A 256 6.86 6.44 -15.72
CA LEU A 256 6.27 5.34 -14.97
C LEU A 256 5.39 5.84 -13.81
N GLY A 257 4.66 4.91 -13.20
CA GLY A 257 3.92 5.14 -11.97
C GLY A 257 4.13 3.96 -11.02
N TRP A 258 3.78 4.16 -9.76
CA TRP A 258 3.98 3.17 -8.70
C TRP A 258 2.74 3.03 -7.83
N ILE A 259 2.46 1.78 -7.44
CA ILE A 259 1.49 1.41 -6.43
C ILE A 259 2.26 0.56 -5.42
N PRO A 260 2.18 0.85 -4.11
CA PRO A 260 3.02 0.19 -3.16
C PRO A 260 2.53 -1.22 -2.87
N ASP A 261 3.45 -2.18 -2.83
CA ASP A 261 3.14 -3.59 -2.56
C ASP A 261 2.64 -3.78 -1.12
N TYR A 262 3.14 -2.96 -0.19
CA TYR A 262 2.72 -2.87 1.21
C TYR A 262 2.80 -1.42 1.71
N LEU A 263 2.01 -1.08 2.74
CA LEU A 263 1.82 0.31 3.20
C LEU A 263 2.92 0.84 4.12
N ASP A 264 4.14 0.83 3.64
CA ASP A 264 5.27 1.41 4.35
C ASP A 264 6.11 2.32 3.44
N PRO A 265 6.66 3.45 3.95
CA PRO A 265 7.62 4.27 3.22
C PRO A 265 8.83 3.51 2.69
N ASP A 266 9.18 2.36 3.26
CA ASP A 266 10.24 1.49 2.73
C ASP A 266 10.00 1.10 1.27
N ASN A 267 8.75 0.80 0.89
CA ASN A 267 8.37 0.47 -0.49
C ASN A 267 8.46 1.69 -1.44
N TYR A 268 8.83 2.87 -0.91
CA TYR A 268 9.24 4.05 -1.67
C TYR A 268 10.74 4.34 -1.53
N LEU A 269 11.31 4.23 -0.33
CA LEU A 269 12.71 4.56 -0.13
C LEU A 269 13.64 3.55 -0.79
N MET A 270 13.40 2.25 -0.63
CA MET A 270 14.30 1.23 -1.15
C MET A 270 14.27 1.16 -2.69
N PRO A 271 13.11 1.20 -3.38
CA PRO A 271 13.10 1.18 -4.83
C PRO A 271 13.51 2.52 -5.48
N PHE A 272 13.43 3.66 -4.80
CA PHE A 272 13.60 4.96 -5.47
C PHE A 272 14.70 5.85 -4.91
N VAL A 273 15.10 5.67 -3.66
CA VAL A 273 15.98 6.58 -2.93
C VAL A 273 17.29 5.92 -2.54
N TRP A 274 17.26 4.63 -2.20
CA TRP A 274 18.46 3.87 -1.85
C TRP A 274 19.47 3.89 -2.99
N GLY A 275 20.70 4.31 -2.67
CA GLY A 275 21.77 4.57 -3.63
C GLY A 275 22.78 3.43 -3.77
N GLY A 276 22.43 2.22 -3.31
CA GLY A 276 23.31 1.04 -3.38
C GLY A 276 24.30 0.88 -2.22
N GLY A 277 24.36 1.82 -1.28
CA GLY A 277 25.24 1.74 -0.10
C GLY A 277 24.80 0.63 0.86
N GLU A 278 25.77 -0.19 1.27
CA GLU A 278 25.62 -1.25 2.26
C GLU A 278 26.57 -1.01 3.45
N PHE A 279 26.24 -1.59 4.61
CA PHE A 279 26.87 -1.24 5.88
C PHE A 279 27.13 -2.48 6.75
N THR A 280 28.35 -2.60 7.27
CA THR A 280 28.71 -3.61 8.27
C THR A 280 28.23 -3.21 9.67
N GLU A 281 28.19 -1.91 9.95
CA GLU A 281 27.61 -1.33 11.16
C GLU A 281 26.69 -0.16 10.78
N LEU A 282 25.49 -0.11 11.36
CA LEU A 282 24.52 0.97 11.11
C LEU A 282 23.66 1.16 12.36
N GLU A 283 23.79 2.33 12.99
CA GLU A 283 23.18 2.66 14.27
C GLU A 283 22.51 4.03 14.23
N TYR A 284 21.54 4.25 15.13
CA TYR A 284 20.98 5.57 15.38
C TYR A 284 21.01 5.90 16.88
N HIS A 285 21.13 7.18 17.17
CA HIS A 285 21.05 7.74 18.51
C HIS A 285 20.00 8.85 18.53
N TYR A 286 19.04 8.73 19.43
CA TYR A 286 17.87 9.61 19.53
C TYR A 286 18.07 10.68 20.61
N ASN A 287 17.65 11.92 20.34
CA ASN A 287 17.77 13.07 21.25
C ASN A 287 19.21 13.37 21.70
N VAL A 288 20.16 13.35 20.77
CA VAL A 288 21.57 13.63 21.03
C VAL A 288 21.78 15.14 21.26
N PRO A 289 22.44 15.57 22.36
CA PRO A 289 22.87 16.96 22.50
C PRO A 289 23.81 17.38 21.36
N ALA A 290 23.72 18.62 20.86
CA ALA A 290 24.57 19.08 19.75
C ALA A 290 26.08 18.92 20.01
N ALA A 291 26.52 19.13 21.25
CA ALA A 291 27.91 18.94 21.66
C ALA A 291 28.33 17.45 21.65
N ASP A 292 27.39 16.52 21.70
CA ASP A 292 27.64 15.09 21.78
C ASP A 292 27.67 14.42 20.41
N VAL A 293 27.32 15.11 19.33
CA VAL A 293 27.45 14.58 17.95
C VAL A 293 28.89 14.10 17.68
N GLU A 294 29.89 14.81 18.21
CA GLU A 294 31.31 14.45 18.07
C GLU A 294 31.67 13.11 18.73
N LYS A 295 30.82 12.58 19.62
CA LYS A 295 31.06 11.28 20.27
C LYS A 295 30.64 10.10 19.40
N HIS A 296 29.86 10.35 18.36
CA HIS A 296 29.24 9.31 17.53
C HIS A 296 29.81 9.26 16.11
N LEU A 297 30.34 10.38 15.60
CA LEU A 297 30.79 10.51 14.22
C LEU A 297 32.27 10.92 14.13
N SER A 298 33.01 10.29 13.23
CA SER A 298 34.35 10.73 12.80
C SER A 298 34.29 11.77 11.68
N SER A 299 33.25 11.71 10.84
CA SER A 299 32.95 12.72 9.83
C SER A 299 31.43 12.84 9.64
N ILE A 300 30.95 14.04 9.32
CA ILE A 300 29.54 14.28 8.99
C ILE A 300 29.40 14.28 7.48
N GLY A 301 28.60 13.35 6.95
CA GLY A 301 28.28 13.28 5.52
C GLY A 301 27.03 14.06 5.15
N LEU A 302 26.08 14.21 6.09
CA LEU A 302 24.79 14.82 5.84
C LEU A 302 24.20 15.48 7.10
N VAL A 303 23.59 16.65 6.93
CA VAL A 303 22.75 17.31 7.94
C VAL A 303 21.45 17.76 7.28
N VAL A 304 20.31 17.26 7.76
CA VAL A 304 18.99 17.62 7.25
C VAL A 304 18.09 18.04 8.40
N GLU A 305 17.60 19.27 8.34
CA GLU A 305 16.53 19.71 9.21
C GLU A 305 15.20 19.16 8.69
N THR A 306 14.41 18.59 9.58
CA THR A 306 13.03 18.13 9.33
C THR A 306 12.07 19.00 10.13
N GLU A 307 10.76 18.73 10.08
CA GLU A 307 9.78 19.53 10.81
C GLU A 307 10.07 19.57 12.32
N LYS A 308 10.40 18.42 12.91
CA LYS A 308 10.56 18.24 14.36
C LYS A 308 12.01 18.01 14.80
N PHE A 309 12.89 17.53 13.93
CA PHE A 309 14.23 17.09 14.28
C PHE A 309 15.30 17.66 13.37
N ILE A 310 16.56 17.47 13.75
CA ILE A 310 17.69 17.55 12.83
C ILE A 310 18.31 16.16 12.76
N VAL A 311 18.42 15.63 11.55
CA VAL A 311 19.04 14.33 11.29
C VAL A 311 20.46 14.56 10.78
N VAL A 312 21.44 13.98 11.47
CA VAL A 312 22.86 14.06 11.12
C VAL A 312 23.33 12.65 10.82
N ALA A 313 23.88 12.42 9.62
CA ALA A 313 24.42 11.12 9.23
C ALA A 313 25.91 11.21 8.88
N GLY A 314 26.69 10.20 9.23
CA GLY A 314 28.11 10.16 8.90
C GLY A 314 28.84 8.89 9.31
N GLU A 315 30.13 8.84 8.99
CA GLU A 315 31.00 7.72 9.35
C GLU A 315 31.11 7.61 10.87
N LYS A 316 30.93 6.39 11.39
CA LYS A 316 31.04 6.08 12.80
C LYS A 316 32.44 6.43 13.31
N GLY A 317 32.51 6.96 14.54
CA GLY A 317 33.78 7.29 15.20
C GLY A 317 33.63 8.47 16.14
N SER A 318 34.68 9.29 16.29
CA SER A 318 34.62 10.48 17.12
C SER A 318 35.43 11.65 16.55
N GLY A 319 35.11 12.87 17.00
CA GLY A 319 35.80 14.11 16.65
C GLY A 319 35.15 14.96 15.56
N ALA A 320 34.02 14.54 14.99
CA ALA A 320 33.31 15.36 14.01
C ALA A 320 32.71 16.62 14.66
N LYS A 321 33.08 17.79 14.15
CA LYS A 321 32.58 19.07 14.67
C LYS A 321 31.24 19.44 14.05
N TYR A 322 30.17 19.34 14.83
CA TYR A 322 28.84 19.79 14.42
C TYR A 322 28.70 21.32 14.51
N THR A 323 28.35 21.96 13.40
CA THR A 323 28.13 23.42 13.30
C THR A 323 26.75 23.79 12.76
N GLY A 324 25.86 22.81 12.64
CA GLY A 324 24.49 23.01 12.15
C GLY A 324 23.56 23.65 13.20
N PRO A 325 22.26 23.78 12.87
CA PRO A 325 21.27 24.35 13.78
C PRO A 325 21.15 23.55 15.09
N THR A 326 20.74 24.20 16.18
CA THR A 326 20.57 23.56 17.51
C THR A 326 19.18 23.84 18.10
N ASN A 327 18.24 24.26 17.26
CA ASN A 327 16.88 24.66 17.63
C ASN A 327 15.91 23.47 17.77
N LYS A 328 16.35 22.25 17.42
CA LYS A 328 15.55 21.02 17.42
C LYS A 328 16.36 19.87 18.01
N PRO A 329 15.70 18.83 18.58
CA PRO A 329 16.38 17.60 18.98
C PRO A 329 17.11 16.95 17.79
N ILE A 330 18.28 16.37 18.06
CA ILE A 330 19.13 15.78 17.02
C ILE A 330 19.03 14.26 17.05
N ILE A 331 18.90 13.67 15.86
CA ILE A 331 19.06 12.24 15.62
C ILE A 331 20.38 12.05 14.90
N VAL A 332 21.27 11.23 15.44
CA VAL A 332 22.55 10.89 14.81
C VAL A 332 22.45 9.49 14.22
N VAL A 333 22.73 9.34 12.93
CA VAL A 333 22.87 8.06 12.22
C VAL A 333 24.36 7.84 11.96
N SER A 334 24.93 6.79 12.55
CA SER A 334 26.34 6.44 12.38
C SER A 334 26.46 5.14 11.60
N TYR A 335 27.46 5.06 10.72
CA TYR A 335 27.63 3.89 9.87
C TYR A 335 29.10 3.54 9.62
N VAL A 336 29.34 2.26 9.30
CA VAL A 336 30.58 1.77 8.70
C VAL A 336 30.20 1.11 7.38
N VAL A 337 30.72 1.65 6.27
CA VAL A 337 30.39 1.17 4.92
C VAL A 337 30.97 -0.22 4.69
N ASP A 338 30.15 -1.12 4.14
CA ASP A 338 30.61 -2.35 3.52
C ASP A 338 31.00 -2.04 2.07
N TRP A 339 32.28 -1.73 1.85
CA TRP A 339 32.77 -1.35 0.54
C TRP A 339 32.73 -2.48 -0.48
N ASP A 340 32.84 -3.75 -0.05
CA ASP A 340 32.77 -4.88 -0.97
C ASP A 340 31.35 -5.02 -1.53
N ALA A 341 30.34 -5.04 -0.66
CA ALA A 341 28.94 -5.10 -1.07
C ALA A 341 28.49 -3.82 -1.83
N THR A 342 28.93 -2.65 -1.36
CA THR A 342 28.62 -1.37 -2.01
C THR A 342 29.23 -1.29 -3.42
N ASN A 343 30.50 -1.67 -3.58
CA ASN A 343 31.14 -1.65 -4.90
C ASN A 343 30.49 -2.68 -5.84
N ALA A 344 30.13 -3.87 -5.36
CA ALA A 344 29.39 -4.85 -6.15
C ALA A 344 28.06 -4.28 -6.68
N ASN A 345 27.29 -3.61 -5.82
CA ASN A 345 26.05 -2.93 -6.22
C ASN A 345 26.29 -1.80 -7.23
N TRP A 346 27.47 -1.18 -7.23
CA TRP A 346 27.80 -0.04 -8.07
C TRP A 346 28.46 -0.41 -9.40
N GLU A 347 29.06 -1.60 -9.49
CA GLU A 347 29.63 -2.17 -10.72
C GLU A 347 28.52 -2.69 -11.66
N ASP A 348 27.52 -3.36 -11.10
CA ASP A 348 26.33 -3.84 -11.81
C ASP A 348 25.06 -3.32 -11.13
N PRO A 349 24.69 -2.03 -11.36
CA PRO A 349 23.55 -1.43 -10.72
C PRO A 349 22.27 -2.08 -11.25
N VAL A 350 21.64 -2.88 -10.39
CA VAL A 350 20.32 -3.45 -10.64
C VAL A 350 19.31 -2.76 -9.74
N SER A 351 18.19 -2.42 -10.33
CA SER A 351 17.04 -1.87 -9.60
C SER A 351 16.41 -2.93 -8.68
N MET A 352 15.97 -2.55 -7.46
CA MET A 352 15.48 -3.53 -6.48
C MET A 352 14.14 -4.18 -6.88
N VAL A 353 13.27 -3.46 -7.61
CA VAL A 353 11.95 -3.93 -8.05
C VAL A 353 11.56 -3.26 -9.38
N THR A 354 12.47 -3.20 -10.34
CA THR A 354 12.41 -2.43 -11.61
C THR A 354 12.80 -0.96 -11.56
N LEU A 355 13.06 -0.39 -10.37
CA LEU A 355 13.32 1.03 -10.19
C LEU A 355 14.47 1.27 -9.22
N GLY A 356 15.26 2.30 -9.49
CA GLY A 356 16.32 2.80 -8.61
C GLY A 356 16.38 4.32 -8.70
N ALA A 357 17.20 4.95 -7.87
CA ALA A 357 17.43 6.40 -7.80
C ALA A 357 18.11 7.01 -9.06
N GLY A 358 17.85 6.44 -10.25
CA GLY A 358 18.57 6.67 -11.48
C GLY A 358 20.07 6.39 -11.37
N GLY A 359 20.49 5.54 -10.42
CA GLY A 359 21.91 5.27 -10.16
C GLY A 359 22.62 6.35 -9.35
N LEU A 360 21.89 7.12 -8.52
CA LEU A 360 22.49 8.01 -7.53
C LEU A 360 23.30 7.21 -6.50
N LYS A 361 24.62 7.35 -6.52
CA LYS A 361 25.54 6.71 -5.58
C LYS A 361 25.78 7.64 -4.38
N ASP A 362 25.00 7.46 -3.31
CA ASP A 362 25.03 8.34 -2.12
C ASP A 362 24.98 7.52 -0.83
N ILE A 363 26.10 7.51 -0.09
CA ILE A 363 26.27 6.71 1.14
C ILE A 363 25.41 7.24 2.29
N PRO A 364 25.47 8.52 2.70
CA PRO A 364 24.59 9.03 3.75
C PRO A 364 23.10 8.81 3.48
N LEU A 365 22.65 9.02 2.24
CA LEU A 365 21.25 8.79 1.87
C LEU A 365 20.87 7.30 1.96
N SER A 366 21.77 6.41 1.53
CA SER A 366 21.57 4.95 1.67
C SER A 366 21.49 4.54 3.14
N ALA A 367 22.29 5.16 4.02
CA ALA A 367 22.24 4.92 5.46
C ALA A 367 20.89 5.32 6.05
N LEU A 368 20.33 6.48 5.65
CA LEU A 368 19.00 6.91 6.08
C LEU A 368 17.90 5.92 5.65
N CYS A 369 17.96 5.41 4.41
CA CYS A 369 16.98 4.43 3.91
C CYS A 369 17.05 3.13 4.72
N LYS A 370 18.25 2.56 4.89
CA LYS A 370 18.46 1.29 5.60
C LYS A 370 18.17 1.39 7.10
N ILE A 371 18.52 2.50 7.76
CA ILE A 371 18.27 2.64 9.20
C ILE A 371 16.78 2.84 9.49
N ALA A 372 16.02 3.48 8.59
CA ALA A 372 14.57 3.63 8.74
C ALA A 372 13.82 2.29 8.84
N GLN A 373 14.39 1.20 8.31
CA GLN A 373 13.86 -0.15 8.44
C GLN A 373 13.94 -0.71 9.87
N ARG A 374 14.82 -0.13 10.71
CA ARG A 374 15.22 -0.66 12.02
C ARG A 374 14.76 0.20 13.19
N ILE A 375 14.21 1.39 12.95
CA ILE A 375 13.79 2.29 14.04
C ILE A 375 12.39 1.91 14.50
N ILE A 376 12.24 1.60 15.79
CA ILE A 376 10.94 1.23 16.37
C ILE A 376 10.15 2.43 16.90
N GLU A 377 10.83 3.51 17.31
CA GLU A 377 10.17 4.74 17.75
C GLU A 377 9.53 5.46 16.56
N PRO A 378 8.19 5.61 16.50
CA PRO A 378 7.51 6.14 15.32
C PRO A 378 7.99 7.54 14.91
N GLU A 379 8.18 8.45 15.87
CA GLU A 379 8.61 9.83 15.57
C GLU A 379 10.06 9.90 15.07
N ALA A 380 10.96 9.09 15.62
CA ALA A 380 12.35 9.04 15.17
C ALA A 380 12.44 8.45 13.76
N ARG A 381 11.67 7.39 13.50
CA ARG A 381 11.57 6.75 12.20
C ARG A 381 11.04 7.72 11.15
N GLU A 382 9.94 8.41 11.47
CA GLU A 382 9.34 9.43 10.61
C GLU A 382 10.34 10.54 10.28
N ALA A 383 11.09 11.04 11.27
CA ALA A 383 12.10 12.06 11.05
C ALA A 383 13.23 11.61 10.11
N VAL A 384 13.72 10.37 10.26
CA VAL A 384 14.74 9.82 9.36
C VAL A 384 14.21 9.67 7.93
N ILE A 385 12.97 9.22 7.77
CA ILE A 385 12.31 9.14 6.46
C ILE A 385 12.16 10.53 5.84
N GLN A 386 11.68 11.51 6.60
CA GLN A 386 11.59 12.91 6.14
C GLN A 386 12.95 13.44 5.69
N ALA A 387 14.03 13.18 6.44
CA ALA A 387 15.36 13.60 6.07
C ALA A 387 15.81 13.01 4.72
N ALA A 388 15.56 11.72 4.49
CA ALA A 388 15.84 11.06 3.21
C ALA A 388 15.02 11.69 2.07
N VAL A 389 13.72 11.90 2.28
CA VAL A 389 12.80 12.52 1.30
C VAL A 389 13.24 13.94 0.94
N ILE A 390 13.58 14.77 1.94
CA ILE A 390 14.02 16.16 1.74
C ILE A 390 15.33 16.21 0.96
N TYR A 391 16.31 15.39 1.34
CA TYR A 391 17.59 15.37 0.67
C TYR A 391 17.46 14.85 -0.77
N PHE A 392 16.69 13.78 -0.97
CA PHE A 392 16.45 13.19 -2.29
C PHE A 392 15.72 14.14 -3.24
N ASN A 393 14.71 14.87 -2.76
CA ASN A 393 13.98 15.85 -3.58
C ASN A 393 14.92 16.91 -4.20
N LYS A 394 15.99 17.31 -3.49
CA LYS A 394 16.98 18.28 -4.00
C LYS A 394 17.81 17.74 -5.17
N GLN A 395 17.91 16.42 -5.30
CA GLN A 395 18.67 15.76 -6.37
C GLN A 395 17.94 15.80 -7.72
N ALA A 396 16.61 16.00 -7.73
CA ALA A 396 15.78 16.09 -8.94
C ALA A 396 15.97 14.89 -9.91
N THR A 397 16.25 13.69 -9.39
CA THR A 397 16.36 12.46 -10.20
C THR A 397 15.00 11.86 -10.52
N LEU A 398 13.99 12.13 -9.70
CA LEU A 398 12.59 11.80 -9.98
C LEU A 398 11.73 13.07 -9.90
N LEU A 399 11.02 13.37 -10.99
CA LEU A 399 10.10 14.51 -11.06
C LEU A 399 8.69 14.02 -10.74
N MET A 400 8.22 14.33 -9.53
CA MET A 400 6.89 13.93 -9.07
C MET A 400 5.80 14.73 -9.80
N MET A 401 4.87 14.03 -10.44
CA MET A 401 3.72 14.63 -11.11
C MET A 401 2.50 14.70 -10.20
N GLY A 402 2.06 13.56 -9.63
CA GLY A 402 0.88 13.57 -8.79
C GLY A 402 0.46 12.22 -8.22
N GLN A 403 -0.54 12.28 -7.34
CA GLN A 403 -1.24 11.11 -6.80
C GLN A 403 -2.66 11.03 -7.36
N LEU A 404 -3.14 9.81 -7.58
CA LEU A 404 -4.50 9.59 -8.04
C LEU A 404 -5.49 10.02 -6.95
N VAL A 405 -6.47 10.85 -7.32
CA VAL A 405 -7.66 11.13 -6.51
C VAL A 405 -8.65 9.99 -6.75
N THR A 406 -9.07 9.32 -5.67
CA THR A 406 -10.12 8.31 -5.77
C THR A 406 -11.43 8.93 -6.23
N GLY A 407 -12.09 8.25 -7.16
CA GLY A 407 -13.49 8.46 -7.48
C GLY A 407 -14.20 7.12 -7.38
N GLU A 408 -15.13 7.01 -6.46
CA GLU A 408 -15.98 5.82 -6.30
C GLU A 408 -17.42 6.20 -6.60
N ASN A 409 -18.14 5.27 -7.19
CA ASN A 409 -19.54 5.45 -7.54
C ASN A 409 -20.35 4.44 -6.75
N TYR A 410 -21.26 4.95 -5.93
CA TYR A 410 -22.22 4.11 -5.22
C TYR A 410 -23.59 4.80 -5.16
N GLY A 411 -24.63 4.00 -4.91
CA GLY A 411 -25.98 4.52 -4.72
C GLY A 411 -26.05 5.46 -3.51
N SER A 412 -26.82 6.53 -3.58
CA SER A 412 -27.01 7.47 -2.45
C SER A 412 -27.72 6.84 -1.24
N TRP A 413 -28.16 5.59 -1.37
CA TRP A 413 -28.70 4.75 -0.30
C TRP A 413 -27.62 3.98 0.45
N VAL A 414 -26.38 3.93 -0.06
CA VAL A 414 -25.26 3.21 0.57
C VAL A 414 -24.53 4.14 1.55
N TYR A 415 -24.37 3.68 2.79
CA TYR A 415 -23.78 4.41 3.90
C TYR A 415 -22.62 3.64 4.55
N GLY A 416 -21.75 4.38 5.24
CA GLY A 416 -20.60 3.79 5.93
C GLY A 416 -19.43 3.45 5.01
N MET A 417 -19.54 3.70 3.70
CA MET A 417 -18.42 3.59 2.77
C MET A 417 -17.28 4.51 3.21
N TYR A 418 -16.06 3.96 3.23
CA TYR A 418 -14.83 4.64 3.60
C TYR A 418 -13.74 4.27 2.60
N TYR A 419 -12.63 5.00 2.62
CA TYR A 419 -11.63 5.00 1.55
C TYR A 419 -10.29 4.46 2.06
N PRO A 420 -10.14 3.12 2.18
CA PRO A 420 -8.83 2.56 2.45
C PRO A 420 -7.85 2.98 1.36
N LEU A 421 -6.65 3.39 1.76
CA LEU A 421 -5.71 4.04 0.84
C LEU A 421 -5.11 3.09 -0.20
N THR A 422 -4.95 1.80 0.15
CA THR A 422 -4.48 0.73 -0.77
C THR A 422 -5.12 -0.64 -0.53
N THR A 423 -6.11 -0.73 0.36
CA THR A 423 -6.87 -1.96 0.62
C THR A 423 -8.32 -1.76 0.18
N PHE A 424 -9.23 -2.62 0.64
CA PHE A 424 -10.63 -2.61 0.22
C PHE A 424 -11.56 -2.26 1.38
N ALA A 425 -12.67 -1.62 1.08
CA ALA A 425 -13.69 -1.34 2.09
C ALA A 425 -14.25 -2.66 2.61
N ARG A 426 -14.45 -2.77 3.93
CA ARG A 426 -15.12 -3.91 4.53
C ARG A 426 -16.62 -3.74 4.39
N TYR A 427 -17.22 -4.57 3.56
CA TYR A 427 -18.65 -4.50 3.29
C TYR A 427 -19.55 -4.93 4.46
N ASP A 428 -18.99 -5.56 5.50
CA ASP A 428 -19.69 -5.76 6.78
C ASP A 428 -19.72 -4.51 7.67
N LEU A 429 -19.06 -3.42 7.25
CA LEU A 429 -19.12 -2.09 7.90
C LEU A 429 -19.93 -1.07 7.06
N VAL A 430 -20.39 -1.49 5.88
CA VAL A 430 -21.24 -0.72 4.98
C VAL A 430 -22.69 -1.17 5.20
N TRP A 431 -23.65 -0.27 5.00
CA TRP A 431 -25.08 -0.56 5.16
C TRP A 431 -25.90 0.31 4.22
N GLU A 432 -27.16 -0.06 4.02
CA GLU A 432 -28.07 0.64 3.10
C GLU A 432 -29.30 1.21 3.79
N ASP A 433 -29.93 2.23 3.19
CA ASP A 433 -31.26 2.68 3.62
C ASP A 433 -32.23 1.48 3.63
N ASN A 434 -33.13 1.43 4.61
CA ASN A 434 -34.14 0.37 4.69
C ASN A 434 -35.11 0.38 3.50
N ASP A 435 -35.21 1.50 2.79
CA ASP A 435 -36.01 1.62 1.56
C ASP A 435 -35.16 1.75 0.29
N ALA A 436 -33.91 1.27 0.32
CA ALA A 436 -33.05 1.15 -0.85
C ALA A 436 -33.74 0.42 -2.02
N PRO A 437 -33.36 0.72 -3.27
CA PRO A 437 -33.96 0.10 -4.46
C PRO A 437 -33.91 -1.43 -4.41
N VAL A 438 -35.06 -2.07 -4.65
CA VAL A 438 -35.17 -3.54 -4.68
C VAL A 438 -35.27 -4.05 -6.12
N VAL A 439 -34.14 -4.43 -6.70
CA VAL A 439 -34.01 -4.72 -8.13
C VAL A 439 -33.55 -6.15 -8.34
N ASP A 440 -34.16 -6.85 -9.29
CA ASP A 440 -33.73 -8.19 -9.68
C ASP A 440 -32.35 -8.11 -10.35
N THR A 441 -31.41 -8.96 -9.92
CA THR A 441 -30.06 -8.99 -10.47
C THR A 441 -29.94 -9.86 -11.71
N GLY A 442 -30.94 -10.72 -11.97
CA GLY A 442 -30.91 -11.72 -13.03
C GLY A 442 -29.97 -12.90 -12.74
N VAL A 443 -29.42 -13.00 -11.52
CA VAL A 443 -28.49 -14.03 -11.09
C VAL A 443 -29.04 -14.71 -9.83
N LEU A 444 -29.11 -16.05 -9.85
CA LEU A 444 -29.53 -16.87 -8.70
C LEU A 444 -30.90 -16.51 -8.07
N ASP A 445 -31.79 -15.86 -8.83
CA ASP A 445 -33.04 -15.28 -8.32
C ASP A 445 -32.82 -14.32 -7.12
N ILE A 446 -31.62 -13.74 -7.03
CA ILE A 446 -31.22 -12.78 -6.00
C ILE A 446 -31.60 -11.37 -6.45
N ARG A 447 -32.13 -10.59 -5.52
CA ARG A 447 -32.43 -9.17 -5.72
C ARG A 447 -31.43 -8.33 -4.94
N ASN A 448 -30.96 -7.24 -5.54
CA ASN A 448 -30.36 -6.15 -4.79
C ASN A 448 -31.41 -5.60 -3.81
N ASN A 449 -31.05 -5.45 -2.53
CA ASN A 449 -31.91 -4.99 -1.43
C ASN A 449 -31.09 -4.68 -0.17
N PRO A 450 -31.65 -4.07 0.89
CA PRO A 450 -30.88 -3.67 2.08
C PRO A 450 -30.13 -4.80 2.83
N GLU A 451 -30.42 -6.07 2.59
CA GLU A 451 -29.68 -7.22 3.15
C GLU A 451 -28.73 -7.88 2.13
N THR A 452 -28.70 -7.42 0.88
CA THR A 452 -27.93 -7.94 -0.25
C THR A 452 -27.28 -6.82 -1.03
N MET A 453 -25.98 -6.64 -0.84
CA MET A 453 -25.22 -5.67 -1.63
C MET A 453 -24.80 -6.30 -2.96
N ALA A 454 -25.20 -5.69 -4.08
CA ALA A 454 -24.87 -6.13 -5.43
C ALA A 454 -23.77 -5.25 -6.06
N ILE A 455 -22.71 -5.88 -6.55
CA ILE A 455 -21.53 -5.22 -7.14
C ILE A 455 -21.39 -5.64 -8.60
N GLY A 456 -21.42 -4.66 -9.51
CA GLY A 456 -21.11 -4.87 -10.93
C GLY A 456 -19.63 -4.68 -11.19
N THR A 457 -18.90 -5.74 -11.55
CA THR A 457 -17.45 -5.71 -11.77
C THR A 457 -17.03 -6.32 -13.11
N ILE A 458 -15.72 -6.45 -13.35
CA ILE A 458 -15.11 -6.99 -14.56
C ILE A 458 -13.99 -7.97 -14.21
N GLY A 459 -13.70 -8.88 -15.14
CA GLY A 459 -12.65 -9.89 -14.96
C GLY A 459 -13.00 -10.92 -13.89
N TRP A 460 -12.03 -11.79 -13.62
CA TRP A 460 -12.14 -12.90 -12.67
C TRP A 460 -10.86 -12.96 -11.82
N PRO A 461 -10.93 -13.30 -10.52
CA PRO A 461 -9.73 -13.49 -9.71
C PRO A 461 -8.88 -14.64 -10.28
N ASP A 462 -7.55 -14.51 -10.23
CA ASP A 462 -6.64 -15.56 -10.73
C ASP A 462 -6.87 -16.89 -9.98
N THR A 463 -7.10 -16.79 -8.67
CA THR A 463 -7.39 -17.92 -7.80
C THR A 463 -7.92 -17.43 -6.45
N PHE A 464 -8.62 -18.31 -5.73
CA PHE A 464 -9.00 -18.07 -4.34
C PHE A 464 -7.86 -18.35 -3.32
N ASP A 465 -6.67 -18.78 -3.77
CA ASP A 465 -5.53 -19.05 -2.89
C ASP A 465 -4.66 -17.80 -2.66
N PRO A 466 -4.51 -17.33 -1.40
CA PRO A 466 -3.70 -16.15 -1.08
C PRO A 466 -2.21 -16.32 -1.33
N ALA A 467 -1.71 -17.54 -1.54
CA ALA A 467 -0.31 -17.78 -1.89
C ALA A 467 0.03 -17.51 -3.36
N LYS A 468 -0.97 -17.23 -4.20
CA LYS A 468 -0.80 -17.00 -5.64
C LYS A 468 -1.37 -15.66 -6.09
N SER A 469 -2.61 -15.32 -5.71
CA SER A 469 -3.23 -14.12 -6.25
C SER A 469 -2.46 -12.87 -5.81
N TYR A 470 -1.99 -12.12 -6.80
CA TYR A 470 -1.28 -10.86 -6.67
C TYR A 470 -1.93 -9.77 -7.52
N GLU A 471 -3.26 -9.81 -7.58
CA GLU A 471 -4.11 -8.89 -8.33
C GLU A 471 -5.25 -8.36 -7.46
N SER A 472 -5.82 -7.23 -7.87
CA SER A 472 -6.72 -6.45 -7.00
C SER A 472 -8.07 -7.12 -6.72
N PHE A 473 -8.65 -7.86 -7.67
CA PHE A 473 -9.96 -8.46 -7.47
C PHE A 473 -9.89 -9.65 -6.50
N GLY A 474 -8.90 -10.53 -6.64
CA GLY A 474 -8.65 -11.60 -5.67
C GLY A 474 -8.35 -11.04 -4.28
N TRP A 475 -7.55 -9.97 -4.19
CA TRP A 475 -7.29 -9.30 -2.91
C TRP A 475 -8.53 -8.66 -2.28
N GLU A 476 -9.47 -8.13 -3.08
CA GLU A 476 -10.77 -7.66 -2.60
C GLU A 476 -11.54 -8.82 -1.96
N ILE A 477 -11.64 -9.96 -2.64
CA ILE A 477 -12.30 -11.15 -2.10
C ILE A 477 -11.63 -11.61 -0.80
N PHE A 478 -10.30 -11.67 -0.75
CA PHE A 478 -9.55 -12.04 0.46
C PHE A 478 -9.83 -11.11 1.62
N TRP A 479 -10.07 -9.82 1.34
CA TRP A 479 -10.40 -8.85 2.36
C TRP A 479 -11.68 -9.19 3.13
N HIS A 480 -12.59 -9.93 2.49
CA HIS A 480 -13.87 -10.35 3.07
C HIS A 480 -13.86 -11.77 3.65
N ILE A 481 -13.02 -12.67 3.13
CA ILE A 481 -13.07 -14.09 3.50
C ILE A 481 -11.90 -14.54 4.39
N TYR A 482 -10.74 -13.89 4.35
CA TYR A 482 -9.59 -14.27 5.16
C TYR A 482 -9.28 -13.22 6.22
N GLY A 483 -9.10 -13.67 7.47
CA GLY A 483 -8.40 -12.91 8.50
C GLY A 483 -6.89 -13.03 8.32
N ARG A 484 -6.19 -11.94 8.62
CA ARG A 484 -4.72 -11.83 8.66
C ARG A 484 -4.24 -11.69 10.10
N LEU A 485 -2.93 -11.75 10.31
CA LEU A 485 -2.35 -11.50 11.65
C LEU A 485 -2.69 -10.09 12.15
N VAL A 486 -2.53 -9.11 11.26
CA VAL A 486 -2.84 -7.70 11.49
C VAL A 486 -3.61 -7.15 10.30
N THR A 487 -4.36 -6.08 10.53
CA THR A 487 -5.19 -5.42 9.51
C THR A 487 -5.03 -3.90 9.58
N LEU A 488 -5.66 -3.18 8.66
CA LEU A 488 -5.80 -1.73 8.75
C LEU A 488 -7.23 -1.39 9.14
N TRP A 489 -7.38 -0.54 10.16
CA TRP A 489 -8.71 -0.11 10.56
C TRP A 489 -9.18 1.04 9.69
N ARG A 490 -10.11 0.73 8.79
CA ARG A 490 -10.71 1.68 7.84
C ARG A 490 -9.66 2.39 6.96
N GLU A 491 -9.40 3.66 7.24
CA GLU A 491 -8.48 4.53 6.48
C GLU A 491 -7.17 4.78 7.24
N GLU A 492 -6.98 4.11 8.38
CA GLU A 492 -5.73 4.17 9.13
C GLU A 492 -4.59 3.50 8.34
N THR A 493 -3.37 4.00 8.52
CA THR A 493 -2.16 3.47 7.89
C THR A 493 -1.27 2.71 8.87
N GLU A 494 -1.63 2.65 10.15
CA GLU A 494 -0.90 1.88 11.16
C GLU A 494 -1.57 0.50 11.33
N PRO A 495 -0.81 -0.60 11.36
CA PRO A 495 -1.37 -1.93 11.59
C PRO A 495 -2.11 -2.02 12.92
N SER A 496 -3.25 -2.70 12.90
CA SER A 496 -4.12 -2.97 14.04
C SER A 496 -4.29 -4.48 14.28
N PRO A 497 -4.51 -4.92 15.53
CA PRO A 497 -4.77 -6.32 15.85
C PRO A 497 -5.93 -6.92 15.04
N GLU A 498 -5.73 -8.13 14.51
CA GLU A 498 -6.79 -8.95 13.90
C GLU A 498 -6.76 -10.37 14.50
N LEU A 499 -6.19 -11.35 13.80
CA LEU A 499 -6.00 -12.71 14.33
C LEU A 499 -4.86 -12.77 15.34
N ALA A 500 -3.88 -11.87 15.25
CA ALA A 500 -2.94 -11.61 16.34
C ALA A 500 -3.46 -10.45 17.20
N VAL A 501 -3.39 -10.62 18.52
CA VAL A 501 -3.91 -9.65 19.51
C VAL A 501 -2.83 -8.69 20.01
N ALA A 502 -1.58 -9.08 19.85
CA ALA A 502 -0.40 -8.30 20.22
C ALA A 502 0.82 -8.79 19.44
N TRP A 503 1.82 -7.92 19.30
CA TRP A 503 3.12 -8.27 18.73
C TRP A 503 4.28 -7.59 19.46
N ALA A 504 5.45 -8.21 19.41
CA ALA A 504 6.68 -7.62 19.90
C ALA A 504 7.89 -8.16 19.13
N PHE A 505 8.98 -7.39 19.14
CA PHE A 505 10.27 -7.77 18.58
C PHE A 505 11.24 -8.12 19.70
N SER A 506 12.22 -8.99 19.41
CA SER A 506 13.44 -9.07 20.20
C SER A 506 14.19 -7.73 20.20
N LYS A 507 15.09 -7.49 21.17
CA LYS A 507 15.86 -6.24 21.24
C LYS A 507 16.76 -5.97 20.05
N ASP A 508 17.29 -7.03 19.46
CA ASP A 508 18.05 -6.95 18.20
C ASP A 508 17.13 -6.89 16.97
N MET A 509 15.81 -6.98 17.16
CA MET A 509 14.76 -6.95 16.13
C MET A 509 14.88 -8.03 15.06
N THR A 510 15.60 -9.13 15.32
CA THR A 510 15.69 -10.25 14.39
C THR A 510 14.63 -11.33 14.62
N GLU A 511 13.81 -11.20 15.66
CA GLU A 511 12.69 -12.08 15.94
C GLU A 511 11.42 -11.26 16.16
N LEU A 512 10.33 -11.66 15.50
CA LEU A 512 9.01 -11.07 15.64
C LEU A 512 8.05 -12.10 16.22
N TYR A 513 7.38 -11.73 17.28
CA TYR A 513 6.43 -12.56 18.01
C TYR A 513 5.01 -12.01 17.82
N PHE A 514 4.08 -12.85 17.39
CA PHE A 514 2.64 -12.56 17.42
C PHE A 514 1.94 -13.47 18.40
N VAL A 515 1.13 -12.88 19.29
CA VAL A 515 0.23 -13.62 20.18
C VAL A 515 -1.09 -13.84 19.46
N MET A 516 -1.48 -15.10 19.26
CA MET A 516 -2.70 -15.43 18.50
C MET A 516 -3.95 -15.31 19.36
N ARG A 517 -5.04 -14.81 18.76
CA ARG A 517 -6.37 -14.75 19.35
C ARG A 517 -6.91 -16.16 19.60
N GLY A 518 -7.41 -16.41 20.81
CA GLY A 518 -8.12 -17.64 21.16
C GLY A 518 -9.54 -17.68 20.60
N ASN A 519 -10.12 -18.89 20.51
CA ASN A 519 -11.49 -19.14 20.08
C ASN A 519 -11.83 -18.69 18.65
N VAL A 520 -10.83 -18.55 17.77
CA VAL A 520 -11.06 -18.32 16.34
C VAL A 520 -11.20 -19.67 15.63
N VAL A 521 -12.16 -19.75 14.71
CA VAL A 521 -12.30 -20.87 13.79
C VAL A 521 -12.39 -20.38 12.35
N ALA A 522 -11.89 -21.19 11.42
CA ALA A 522 -12.16 -21.08 10.00
C ALA A 522 -13.36 -21.94 9.62
N TYR A 523 -14.29 -21.39 8.84
CA TYR A 523 -15.44 -22.08 8.30
C TYR A 523 -15.16 -22.61 6.89
N ASP A 524 -15.41 -23.90 6.70
CA ASP A 524 -15.41 -24.61 5.42
C ASP A 524 -16.87 -24.81 4.98
N PRO A 525 -17.35 -24.01 4.01
CA PRO A 525 -18.73 -24.11 3.53
C PRO A 525 -18.99 -25.37 2.69
N TRP A 526 -17.94 -25.99 2.15
CA TRP A 526 -18.02 -27.13 1.24
C TRP A 526 -18.34 -28.43 1.98
N ASN A 527 -17.86 -28.55 3.21
CA ASN A 527 -18.14 -29.69 4.09
C ASN A 527 -18.91 -29.31 5.37
N GLN A 528 -19.34 -28.04 5.49
CA GLN A 528 -20.04 -27.49 6.65
C GLN A 528 -19.31 -27.74 7.98
N LYS A 529 -18.00 -27.50 7.98
CA LYS A 529 -17.11 -27.82 9.10
C LYS A 529 -16.32 -26.59 9.54
N THR A 530 -15.97 -26.54 10.83
CA THR A 530 -15.08 -25.51 11.37
C THR A 530 -13.75 -26.11 11.82
N TYR A 531 -12.68 -25.33 11.67
CA TYR A 531 -11.32 -25.69 12.07
C TYR A 531 -10.77 -24.62 13.01
N PRO A 532 -10.23 -24.96 14.19
CA PRO A 532 -9.57 -24.00 15.06
C PRO A 532 -8.40 -23.32 14.35
N ILE A 533 -8.19 -22.03 14.64
CA ILE A 533 -7.03 -21.27 14.17
C ILE A 533 -6.10 -20.99 15.36
N THR A 534 -4.85 -21.36 15.20
CA THR A 534 -3.79 -21.27 16.23
C THR A 534 -2.50 -20.68 15.65
N ALA A 535 -1.48 -20.51 16.49
CA ALA A 535 -0.13 -20.16 16.03
C ALA A 535 0.47 -21.14 15.02
N VAL A 536 0.08 -22.42 15.04
CA VAL A 536 0.52 -23.41 14.04
C VAL A 536 -0.02 -23.06 12.66
N ASP A 537 -1.30 -22.71 12.57
CA ASP A 537 -1.95 -22.34 11.31
C ASP A 537 -1.37 -21.05 10.74
N ALA A 538 -1.06 -20.08 11.63
CA ALA A 538 -0.36 -18.86 11.25
C ALA A 538 1.01 -19.15 10.60
N LEU A 539 1.86 -19.93 11.27
CA LEU A 539 3.18 -20.28 10.73
C LEU A 539 3.06 -21.13 9.47
N PHE A 540 2.16 -22.11 9.45
CA PHE A 540 1.94 -22.98 8.29
C PHE A 540 1.52 -22.17 7.05
N SER A 541 0.60 -21.21 7.20
CA SER A 541 0.11 -20.40 6.07
C SER A 541 1.25 -19.63 5.39
N ILE A 542 2.07 -18.94 6.20
CA ILE A 542 3.20 -18.14 5.72
C ILE A 542 4.31 -19.02 5.15
N TRP A 543 4.65 -20.12 5.84
CA TRP A 543 5.62 -21.09 5.36
C TRP A 543 5.18 -21.73 4.04
N ARG A 544 3.89 -22.08 3.91
CA ARG A 544 3.33 -22.72 2.71
C ARG A 544 3.41 -21.79 1.51
N ALA A 545 3.14 -20.49 1.68
CA ALA A 545 3.25 -19.51 0.59
C ALA A 545 4.66 -19.47 0.00
N VAL A 546 5.69 -19.42 0.85
CA VAL A 546 7.10 -19.50 0.43
C VAL A 546 7.42 -20.85 -0.21
N ARG A 547 6.97 -21.95 0.41
CA ARG A 547 7.23 -23.31 -0.07
C ARG A 547 6.69 -23.55 -1.48
N LEU A 548 5.46 -23.12 -1.75
CA LEU A 548 4.85 -23.33 -3.06
C LEU A 548 5.60 -22.59 -4.17
N ASN A 549 6.18 -21.43 -3.85
CA ASN A 549 6.97 -20.61 -4.79
C ASN A 549 6.29 -20.46 -6.16
N LEU A 550 5.03 -20.02 -6.14
CA LEU A 550 4.20 -19.97 -7.33
C LEU A 550 4.68 -18.86 -8.28
N PRO A 551 4.77 -19.11 -9.60
CA PRO A 551 5.16 -18.08 -10.56
C PRO A 551 4.22 -16.87 -10.51
N GLY A 552 4.76 -15.66 -10.42
CA GLY A 552 3.97 -14.42 -10.32
C GLY A 552 3.25 -14.22 -8.99
N GLY A 553 3.48 -15.09 -8.00
CA GLY A 553 2.87 -14.98 -6.67
C GLY A 553 3.55 -13.96 -5.74
N PRO A 554 2.90 -13.63 -4.62
CA PRO A 554 3.37 -12.64 -3.65
C PRO A 554 4.44 -13.16 -2.67
N GLN A 555 4.93 -14.39 -2.81
CA GLN A 555 5.77 -15.05 -1.80
C GLN A 555 7.10 -14.33 -1.51
N TRP A 556 7.61 -13.55 -2.47
CA TRP A 556 8.84 -12.78 -2.32
C TRP A 556 8.74 -11.79 -1.16
N MET A 557 7.55 -11.22 -0.92
CA MET A 557 7.30 -10.32 0.21
C MET A 557 7.49 -10.99 1.57
N ILE A 558 7.53 -12.32 1.62
CA ILE A 558 7.85 -13.08 2.83
C ILE A 558 9.30 -13.57 2.80
N ASP A 559 9.70 -14.30 1.75
CA ASP A 559 10.98 -15.02 1.72
C ASP A 559 12.20 -14.09 1.75
N GLU A 560 12.07 -12.86 1.23
CA GLU A 560 13.13 -11.86 1.28
C GLU A 560 13.45 -11.38 2.71
N PHE A 561 12.45 -11.40 3.61
CA PHE A 561 12.56 -10.82 4.95
C PHE A 561 12.53 -11.86 6.07
N ILE A 562 11.92 -13.02 5.84
CA ILE A 562 11.67 -14.05 6.86
C ILE A 562 12.35 -15.35 6.46
N ASP A 563 13.14 -15.92 7.37
CA ASP A 563 13.52 -17.32 7.31
C ASP A 563 12.38 -18.17 7.90
N VAL A 564 11.50 -18.63 7.03
CA VAL A 564 10.32 -19.43 7.42
C VAL A 564 10.70 -20.78 8.02
N ASN A 565 11.89 -21.31 7.76
CA ASN A 565 12.35 -22.59 8.31
C ASN A 565 13.00 -22.44 9.69
N ALA A 566 13.58 -21.27 9.98
CA ALA A 566 14.10 -20.90 11.31
C ALA A 566 13.02 -20.29 12.23
N SER A 567 11.81 -20.08 11.71
CA SER A 567 10.63 -19.65 12.45
C SER A 567 10.02 -20.81 13.26
N SER A 568 9.22 -20.53 14.29
CA SER A 568 8.69 -21.57 15.17
C SER A 568 7.43 -21.16 15.91
N VAL A 569 6.63 -22.13 16.34
CA VAL A 569 5.54 -21.92 17.30
C VAL A 569 6.06 -22.04 18.74
N LEU A 570 5.59 -21.16 19.61
CA LEU A 570 5.88 -21.11 21.03
C LEU A 570 4.58 -21.15 21.85
N THR A 571 4.69 -21.57 23.11
CA THR A 571 3.63 -21.36 24.11
C THR A 571 3.68 -19.94 24.67
N GLU A 572 2.58 -19.51 25.27
CA GLU A 572 2.49 -18.25 26.02
C GLU A 572 3.53 -18.18 27.15
N SER A 573 3.78 -19.29 27.84
CA SER A 573 4.78 -19.36 28.92
C SER A 573 6.23 -19.25 28.42
N GLU A 574 6.53 -19.77 27.23
CA GLU A 574 7.83 -19.61 26.58
C GLU A 574 8.06 -18.14 26.22
N LEU A 575 7.07 -17.47 25.61
CA LEU A 575 7.15 -16.03 25.31
C LEU A 575 7.32 -15.19 26.58
N ASP A 576 6.55 -15.47 27.63
CA ASP A 576 6.65 -14.77 28.91
C ASP A 576 8.04 -14.94 29.55
N SER A 577 8.65 -16.12 29.41
CA SER A 577 10.02 -16.38 29.87
C SER A 577 11.07 -15.60 29.06
N ILE A 578 10.88 -15.50 27.74
CA ILE A 578 11.74 -14.68 26.85
C ILE A 578 11.63 -13.21 27.24
N ALA A 579 10.41 -12.68 27.40
CA ALA A 579 10.17 -11.29 27.79
C ALA A 579 10.81 -10.96 29.15
N LYS A 580 10.69 -11.85 30.14
CA LYS A 580 11.31 -11.67 31.46
C LYS A 580 12.84 -11.61 31.39
N SER A 581 13.44 -12.54 30.65
CA SER A 581 14.90 -12.71 30.61
C SER A 581 15.60 -11.68 29.72
N GLN A 582 15.05 -11.39 28.54
CA GLN A 582 15.71 -10.57 27.51
C GLN A 582 15.07 -9.19 27.37
N GLY A 583 13.78 -9.05 27.70
CA GLY A 583 12.95 -7.91 27.32
C GLY A 583 12.56 -7.97 25.84
N LEU A 584 11.35 -7.51 25.53
CA LEU A 584 10.86 -7.36 24.15
C LEU A 584 10.49 -5.91 23.89
N VAL A 585 10.58 -5.47 22.64
CA VAL A 585 10.25 -4.10 22.23
C VAL A 585 9.04 -4.10 21.31
N THR A 586 8.11 -3.19 21.52
CA THR A 586 6.88 -3.11 20.72
C THR A 586 6.51 -1.66 20.43
N SER A 587 5.75 -1.45 19.37
CA SER A 587 5.12 -0.17 19.06
C SER A 587 3.69 -0.34 18.53
N PHE A 588 2.79 0.53 18.98
CA PHE A 588 1.39 0.57 18.57
C PHE A 588 0.72 1.89 18.97
N LYS A 589 -0.05 2.46 18.04
CA LYS A 589 -0.75 3.74 18.14
C LYS A 589 0.18 4.88 18.53
N GLY A 590 1.29 5.01 17.80
CA GLY A 590 2.29 6.06 18.01
C GLY A 590 3.10 5.97 19.30
N ARG A 591 2.98 4.87 20.06
CA ARG A 591 3.73 4.63 21.29
C ARG A 591 4.68 3.46 21.09
N SER A 592 5.81 3.46 21.78
CA SER A 592 6.70 2.31 21.91
C SER A 592 6.96 1.97 23.38
N ALA A 593 7.30 0.71 23.68
CA ALA A 593 7.62 0.24 25.01
C ALA A 593 8.58 -0.95 24.97
N GLU A 594 9.41 -1.08 26.00
CA GLU A 594 10.02 -2.35 26.37
C GLU A 594 9.09 -3.07 27.36
N VAL A 595 8.74 -4.32 27.09
CA VAL A 595 7.88 -5.17 27.92
C VAL A 595 8.66 -6.36 28.47
N ARG A 596 8.32 -6.76 29.70
CA ARG A 596 9.00 -7.81 30.48
C ARG A 596 8.10 -9.00 30.83
N SER A 597 6.87 -9.04 30.33
CA SER A 597 5.96 -10.17 30.48
C SER A 597 4.91 -10.20 29.35
N LEU A 598 4.23 -11.33 29.19
CA LEU A 598 3.08 -11.43 28.30
C LEU A 598 1.94 -10.49 28.75
N ASP A 599 1.71 -10.36 30.05
CA ASP A 599 0.65 -9.50 30.59
C ASP A 599 0.89 -8.02 30.27
N GLU A 600 2.14 -7.54 30.39
CA GLU A 600 2.51 -6.18 29.98
C GLU A 600 2.28 -5.96 28.50
N LEU A 601 2.64 -6.95 27.66
CA LEU A 601 2.41 -6.89 26.23
C LEU A 601 0.91 -6.82 25.89
N LEU A 602 0.10 -7.72 26.42
CA LEU A 602 -1.35 -7.72 26.18
C LEU A 602 -2.01 -6.42 26.68
N LYS A 603 -1.59 -5.92 27.84
CA LYS A 603 -2.07 -4.64 28.39
C LYS A 603 -1.69 -3.44 27.51
N PHE A 604 -0.51 -3.45 26.91
CA PHE A 604 -0.08 -2.39 25.97
C PHE A 604 -1.03 -2.28 24.76
N PHE A 605 -1.50 -3.43 24.26
CA PHE A 605 -2.49 -3.55 23.18
C PHE A 605 -3.95 -3.45 23.65
N GLY A 606 -4.21 -3.45 24.96
CA GLY A 606 -5.56 -3.39 25.52
C GLY A 606 -6.36 -4.68 25.35
N TYR A 607 -5.70 -5.84 25.29
CA TYR A 607 -6.34 -7.14 25.12
C TYR A 607 -6.42 -7.93 26.45
N SER A 608 -7.57 -8.56 26.69
CA SER A 608 -7.82 -9.39 27.89
C SER A 608 -8.56 -10.70 27.57
N GLY A 609 -8.67 -11.06 26.30
CA GLY A 609 -9.33 -12.29 25.86
C GLY A 609 -8.41 -13.51 25.89
N PRO A 610 -8.91 -14.68 25.48
CA PRO A 610 -8.11 -15.90 25.38
C PRO A 610 -7.07 -15.80 24.25
N THR A 611 -6.01 -16.60 24.35
CA THR A 611 -4.94 -16.72 23.34
C THR A 611 -4.85 -18.15 22.81
N ALA A 612 -4.19 -18.34 21.66
CA ALA A 612 -4.01 -19.64 21.01
C ALA A 612 -2.56 -19.85 20.54
N GLY A 613 -1.62 -19.70 21.47
CA GLY A 613 -0.19 -19.82 21.22
C GLY A 613 0.44 -18.56 20.62
N VAL A 614 1.74 -18.66 20.38
CA VAL A 614 2.57 -17.57 19.86
C VAL A 614 3.30 -18.05 18.61
N VAL A 615 3.24 -17.30 17.52
CA VAL A 615 4.10 -17.56 16.34
C VAL A 615 5.32 -16.65 16.41
N LYS A 616 6.51 -17.24 16.28
CA LYS A 616 7.79 -16.54 16.16
C LYS A 616 8.27 -16.61 14.73
N PHE A 617 8.40 -15.45 14.08
CA PHE A 617 9.07 -15.31 12.79
C PHE A 617 10.52 -14.92 13.00
N LYS A 618 11.44 -15.66 12.37
CA LYS A 618 12.85 -15.29 12.30
C LYS A 618 13.07 -14.36 11.12
N LEU A 619 13.36 -13.10 11.40
CA LEU A 619 13.71 -12.14 10.37
C LEU A 619 15.16 -12.33 9.94
N ARG A 620 15.44 -12.18 8.64
CA ARG A 620 16.80 -12.25 8.09
C ARG A 620 17.66 -11.06 8.55
N PHE A 621 17.01 -9.94 8.85
CA PHE A 621 17.60 -8.73 9.39
C PHE A 621 16.52 -7.92 10.14
N PRO A 622 16.91 -6.94 10.98
CA PRO A 622 15.98 -6.02 11.64
C PRO A 622 15.07 -5.30 10.63
N TYR A 623 13.76 -5.55 10.68
CA TYR A 623 12.83 -5.04 9.68
C TYR A 623 11.42 -4.79 10.24
N VAL A 624 11.19 -3.57 10.74
CA VAL A 624 9.89 -3.11 11.28
C VAL A 624 8.76 -3.08 10.23
N PRO A 625 8.99 -2.71 8.94
CA PRO A 625 7.94 -2.68 7.93
C PRO A 625 7.24 -4.02 7.68
N ILE A 626 7.80 -5.15 8.17
CA ILE A 626 7.21 -6.49 8.04
C ILE A 626 5.75 -6.56 8.51
N LEU A 627 5.36 -5.72 9.47
CA LEU A 627 3.98 -5.64 9.94
C LEU A 627 3.00 -5.25 8.82
N GLN A 628 3.40 -4.36 7.90
CA GLN A 628 2.56 -3.93 6.78
C GLN A 628 2.41 -5.03 5.72
N ILE A 629 3.42 -5.88 5.56
CA ILE A 629 3.36 -7.03 4.66
C ILE A 629 2.31 -8.03 5.14
N PHE A 630 2.21 -8.27 6.45
CA PHE A 630 1.19 -9.15 7.02
C PHE A 630 -0.25 -8.65 6.88
N VAL A 631 -0.46 -7.37 6.51
CA VAL A 631 -1.79 -6.84 6.18
C VAL A 631 -2.24 -7.28 4.78
N THR A 632 -1.30 -7.56 3.88
CA THR A 632 -1.59 -7.90 2.48
C THR A 632 -2.20 -9.30 2.33
N GLY A 633 -2.61 -9.66 1.10
CA GLY A 633 -3.20 -10.96 0.78
C GLY A 633 -2.36 -12.15 1.24
N VAL A 634 -1.02 -12.08 1.11
CA VAL A 634 -0.11 -13.18 1.51
C VAL A 634 -0.08 -13.42 3.03
N GLY A 635 -0.52 -12.43 3.82
CA GLY A 635 -0.68 -12.55 5.28
C GLY A 635 -1.95 -13.29 5.72
N SER A 636 -2.77 -13.76 4.78
CA SER A 636 -4.02 -14.49 5.05
C SER A 636 -3.75 -15.84 5.70
N ILE A 637 -4.50 -16.14 6.78
CA ILE A 637 -4.33 -17.38 7.55
C ILE A 637 -5.38 -18.42 7.14
N ILE A 638 -4.88 -19.60 6.79
CA ILE A 638 -5.67 -20.78 6.45
C ILE A 638 -5.47 -21.88 7.52
N PRO A 639 -6.49 -22.72 7.78
CA PRO A 639 -6.37 -23.87 8.67
C PRO A 639 -5.50 -24.97 8.04
N MET A 640 -4.40 -25.33 8.69
CA MET A 640 -3.48 -26.38 8.25
C MET A 640 -4.20 -27.73 8.10
N GLN A 641 -5.16 -28.00 9.00
CA GLN A 641 -5.94 -29.23 8.97
C GLN A 641 -6.83 -29.35 7.72
N TYR A 642 -7.38 -28.23 7.23
CA TYR A 642 -8.14 -28.26 5.98
C TYR A 642 -7.22 -28.50 4.79
N ALA A 643 -6.09 -27.79 4.73
CA ALA A 643 -5.14 -27.87 3.63
C ALA A 643 -4.54 -29.28 3.47
N LEU A 644 -4.22 -29.95 4.58
CA LEU A 644 -3.55 -31.27 4.56
C LEU A 644 -4.49 -32.48 4.70
N GLY A 645 -5.74 -32.27 5.10
CA GLY A 645 -6.71 -33.35 5.30
C GLY A 645 -6.17 -34.46 6.20
N ASP A 646 -6.15 -35.69 5.68
CA ASP A 646 -5.71 -36.89 6.42
C ASP A 646 -4.22 -36.86 6.81
N GLN A 647 -3.40 -36.05 6.14
CA GLN A 647 -1.98 -35.91 6.46
C GLN A 647 -1.71 -34.97 7.65
N TYR A 648 -2.73 -34.24 8.12
CA TYR A 648 -2.58 -33.22 9.16
C TYR A 648 -1.92 -33.75 10.45
N GLN A 649 -2.39 -34.88 10.99
CA GLN A 649 -1.87 -35.40 12.26
C GLN A 649 -0.40 -35.83 12.15
N ALA A 650 -0.02 -36.43 11.02
CA ALA A 650 1.37 -36.80 10.75
C ALA A 650 2.27 -35.56 10.57
N ALA A 651 1.78 -34.55 9.85
CA ALA A 651 2.51 -33.29 9.65
C ALA A 651 2.66 -32.48 10.96
N LEU A 652 1.64 -32.48 11.82
CA LEU A 652 1.69 -31.84 13.13
C LEU A 652 2.71 -32.52 14.04
N ALA A 653 2.73 -33.86 14.06
CA ALA A 653 3.71 -34.63 14.83
C ALA A 653 5.14 -34.44 14.31
N ASP A 654 5.37 -34.58 13.00
CA ASP A 654 6.70 -34.44 12.38
C ASP A 654 7.30 -33.03 12.57
N SER A 655 6.45 -32.01 12.56
CA SER A 655 6.85 -30.61 12.82
C SER A 655 6.98 -30.27 14.31
N ASN A 656 6.73 -31.22 15.22
CA ASN A 656 6.68 -30.97 16.66
C ASN A 656 5.77 -29.78 17.01
N ASN A 657 4.53 -29.82 16.52
CA ASN A 657 3.53 -28.75 16.67
C ASN A 657 4.02 -27.39 16.15
N GLY A 658 4.66 -27.37 14.96
CA GLY A 658 5.16 -26.14 14.34
C GLY A 658 6.47 -25.60 14.93
N ARG A 659 7.16 -26.34 15.81
CA ARG A 659 8.52 -26.00 16.26
C ARG A 659 9.60 -26.28 15.20
N ASN A 660 9.31 -27.14 14.23
CA ASN A 660 10.16 -27.49 13.10
C ASN A 660 9.36 -27.41 11.79
N PRO A 661 9.09 -26.20 11.26
CA PRO A 661 8.25 -26.03 10.07
C PRO A 661 8.85 -26.66 8.80
N ALA A 662 10.18 -26.84 8.72
CA ALA A 662 10.83 -27.52 7.60
C ALA A 662 10.32 -28.95 7.38
N ALA A 663 9.82 -29.62 8.43
CA ALA A 663 9.22 -30.96 8.33
C ALA A 663 7.96 -30.99 7.44
N TRP A 664 7.27 -29.86 7.24
CA TRP A 664 6.10 -29.78 6.37
C TRP A 664 6.43 -29.99 4.89
N ALA A 665 7.70 -29.89 4.48
CA ALA A 665 8.13 -30.14 3.10
C ALA A 665 7.87 -31.57 2.61
N LYS A 666 7.64 -32.52 3.53
CA LYS A 666 7.18 -33.88 3.23
C LYS A 666 5.72 -33.94 2.73
N TYR A 667 4.93 -32.92 3.06
CA TYR A 667 3.49 -32.87 2.84
C TYR A 667 3.05 -31.77 1.86
N VAL A 668 3.91 -30.77 1.64
CA VAL A 668 3.68 -29.66 0.71
C VAL A 668 4.82 -29.62 -0.34
N GLY A 669 4.44 -29.77 -1.60
CA GLY A 669 5.28 -29.65 -2.77
C GLY A 669 5.56 -28.21 -3.19
N VAL A 670 6.07 -28.05 -4.41
CA VAL A 670 6.36 -26.76 -5.04
C VAL A 670 5.53 -26.66 -6.32
N GLY A 671 5.10 -25.46 -6.67
CA GLY A 671 4.37 -25.19 -7.91
C GLY A 671 2.87 -25.47 -7.82
N GLU A 672 2.20 -25.23 -8.95
CA GLU A 672 0.73 -25.27 -9.08
C GLU A 672 0.15 -26.69 -9.05
N GLU A 673 1.01 -27.71 -9.09
CA GLU A 673 0.58 -29.11 -9.01
C GLU A 673 0.31 -29.58 -7.58
N ASP A 674 0.76 -28.84 -6.57
CA ASP A 674 0.57 -29.16 -5.17
C ASP A 674 -0.92 -29.26 -4.78
N ALA A 675 -1.24 -30.27 -3.97
CA ALA A 675 -2.62 -30.57 -3.60
C ALA A 675 -3.26 -29.45 -2.75
N THR A 676 -2.48 -28.79 -1.90
CA THR A 676 -2.99 -27.70 -1.05
C THR A 676 -3.37 -26.48 -1.88
N PHE A 677 -2.58 -26.17 -2.91
CA PHE A 677 -2.88 -25.08 -3.84
C PHE A 677 -4.13 -25.36 -4.67
N LYS A 678 -4.23 -26.55 -5.29
CA LYS A 678 -5.40 -26.94 -6.08
C LYS A 678 -6.70 -26.89 -5.27
N LEU A 679 -6.64 -27.32 -4.01
CA LEU A 679 -7.78 -27.28 -3.10
C LEU A 679 -8.23 -25.84 -2.86
N LEU A 680 -7.34 -24.98 -2.37
CA LEU A 680 -7.69 -23.60 -2.00
C LEU A 680 -8.02 -22.73 -3.21
N SER A 681 -7.50 -23.07 -4.39
CA SER A 681 -7.79 -22.33 -5.62
C SER A 681 -9.26 -22.38 -6.03
N THR A 682 -9.99 -23.42 -5.62
CA THR A 682 -11.40 -23.63 -6.00
C THR A 682 -12.34 -23.75 -4.80
N LYS A 683 -11.81 -24.06 -3.62
CA LYS A 683 -12.56 -24.25 -2.39
C LYS A 683 -11.96 -23.44 -1.25
N PRO A 684 -12.12 -22.10 -1.27
CA PRO A 684 -11.68 -21.26 -0.16
C PRO A 684 -12.46 -21.56 1.12
N VAL A 685 -11.81 -21.33 2.25
CA VAL A 685 -12.40 -21.33 3.60
C VAL A 685 -12.41 -19.91 4.15
N SER A 686 -13.12 -19.67 5.26
CA SER A 686 -13.26 -18.31 5.79
C SER A 686 -12.98 -18.17 7.27
N THR A 687 -12.10 -17.24 7.63
CA THR A 687 -11.95 -16.67 8.97
C THR A 687 -12.49 -15.23 9.03
N GLY A 688 -12.85 -14.67 7.88
CA GLY A 688 -13.36 -13.30 7.72
C GLY A 688 -14.88 -13.18 7.94
N PRO A 689 -15.41 -11.96 7.76
CA PRO A 689 -16.83 -11.66 7.95
C PRO A 689 -17.77 -12.38 6.97
N TYR A 690 -17.27 -12.81 5.80
CA TYR A 690 -18.06 -13.53 4.80
C TYR A 690 -17.36 -14.82 4.35
N TYR A 691 -18.08 -15.77 3.77
CA TYR A 691 -17.51 -16.92 3.07
C TYR A 691 -18.03 -16.99 1.63
N VAL A 692 -17.26 -17.60 0.72
CA VAL A 692 -17.72 -17.89 -0.65
C VAL A 692 -18.76 -19.01 -0.59
N ALA A 693 -20.02 -18.68 -0.88
CA ALA A 693 -21.14 -19.61 -0.79
C ALA A 693 -21.44 -20.30 -2.12
N ASP A 694 -21.27 -19.58 -3.23
CA ASP A 694 -21.41 -20.10 -4.59
C ASP A 694 -20.62 -19.20 -5.55
N TYR A 695 -20.20 -19.74 -6.68
CA TYR A 695 -19.57 -18.96 -7.73
C TYR A 695 -19.68 -19.65 -9.08
N LYS A 696 -19.63 -18.85 -10.14
CA LYS A 696 -19.49 -19.31 -11.51
C LYS A 696 -18.48 -18.42 -12.21
N GLU A 697 -17.40 -19.04 -12.68
CA GLU A 697 -16.30 -18.38 -13.38
C GLU A 697 -16.80 -17.47 -14.50
N ASP A 698 -16.21 -16.29 -14.59
CA ASP A 698 -16.58 -15.19 -15.50
C ASP A 698 -18.07 -14.78 -15.45
N SER A 699 -18.79 -15.09 -14.37
CA SER A 699 -20.21 -14.79 -14.23
C SER A 699 -20.55 -14.15 -12.88
N TYR A 700 -20.34 -14.83 -11.76
CA TYR A 700 -20.66 -14.28 -10.44
C TYR A 700 -19.86 -14.92 -9.30
N ILE A 701 -19.76 -14.19 -8.18
CA ILE A 701 -19.30 -14.71 -6.88
C ILE A 701 -20.31 -14.28 -5.82
N LEU A 702 -20.89 -15.24 -5.10
CA LEU A 702 -21.81 -15.00 -3.99
C LEU A 702 -21.08 -15.22 -2.67
N LEU A 703 -20.97 -14.16 -1.88
CA LEU A 703 -20.52 -14.22 -0.50
C LEU A 703 -21.71 -14.20 0.46
N LYS A 704 -21.68 -15.01 1.52
CA LYS A 704 -22.65 -14.97 2.61
C LYS A 704 -21.96 -14.69 3.94
N TYR A 705 -22.66 -14.04 4.87
CA TYR A 705 -22.09 -13.74 6.18
C TYR A 705 -21.59 -15.02 6.87
N ASN A 706 -20.44 -14.95 7.52
CA ASN A 706 -19.87 -16.08 8.22
C ASN A 706 -20.50 -16.20 9.62
N PRO A 707 -21.31 -17.24 9.91
CA PRO A 707 -21.95 -17.39 11.21
C PRO A 707 -20.95 -17.68 12.34
N TYR A 708 -19.70 -18.00 12.00
CA TYR A 708 -18.62 -18.27 12.95
C TYR A 708 -17.61 -17.11 13.04
N TYR A 709 -17.94 -15.93 12.52
CA TYR A 709 -17.02 -14.79 12.54
C TYR A 709 -16.68 -14.38 13.98
N TRP A 710 -15.39 -14.40 14.31
CA TRP A 710 -14.89 -14.20 15.67
C TRP A 710 -15.20 -12.80 16.23
N ASN A 711 -15.44 -11.81 15.37
CA ASN A 711 -15.80 -10.43 15.77
C ASN A 711 -17.29 -10.12 15.56
N ALA A 712 -18.18 -11.11 15.60
CA ALA A 712 -19.62 -10.88 15.41
C ALA A 712 -20.26 -9.93 16.44
N THR A 713 -19.62 -9.69 17.60
CA THR A 713 -20.03 -8.65 18.56
C THR A 713 -20.04 -7.26 17.90
N LEU A 714 -19.12 -7.00 16.97
CA LEU A 714 -19.11 -5.77 16.18
C LEU A 714 -20.43 -5.57 15.43
N TRP A 715 -21.02 -6.63 14.90
CA TRP A 715 -22.30 -6.54 14.19
C TRP A 715 -23.46 -6.27 15.14
N GLN A 716 -23.42 -6.81 16.37
CA GLN A 716 -24.42 -6.51 17.39
C GLN A 716 -24.36 -5.03 17.80
N GLU A 717 -23.16 -4.47 17.93
CA GLU A 717 -22.95 -3.06 18.28
C GLU A 717 -23.38 -2.10 17.15
N LEU A 718 -23.06 -2.44 15.90
CA LEU A 718 -23.32 -1.58 14.75
C LEU A 718 -24.75 -1.68 14.22
N TYR A 719 -25.32 -2.89 14.20
CA TYR A 719 -26.56 -3.23 13.49
C TYR A 719 -27.62 -3.85 14.38
N GLY A 720 -27.29 -4.21 15.63
CA GLY A 720 -28.17 -5.02 16.46
C GLY A 720 -28.32 -6.46 15.99
N PHE A 721 -27.45 -6.91 15.07
CA PHE A 721 -27.47 -8.25 14.48
C PHE A 721 -26.47 -9.16 15.17
N LYS A 722 -26.90 -10.36 15.54
CA LYS A 722 -26.02 -11.44 16.01
C LYS A 722 -26.34 -12.72 15.24
N PRO A 723 -25.34 -13.39 14.63
CA PRO A 723 -25.50 -14.63 13.87
C PRO A 723 -26.16 -15.80 14.59
#